data_AF-A0AAD7UAB6-F1
#
_entry.id   AF-A0AAD7UAB6-F1
#
_cell.length_a   1.000
_cell.length_b   1.000
_cell.length_c   1.000
_cell.angle_alpha   90.00
_cell.angle_beta   90.00
_cell.angle_gamma   90.00
#
_symmetry.space_group_name_H-M   'P 1'
#
loop_
_entity.id
_entity.type
_entity.pdbx_description
1 polymer ?
#
loop_
_entity_poly.entity_id
_entity_poly.type
_entity_poly.pdbx_seq_one_letter_code
_entity_poly.pdbx_strand_id
1 'polypeptide(L)'
;MITIVVLWLRVCAGLSAWQAGEGPSRALQRELSRETCVKRSTEMLWERRHEANEINVCALLYRAASSPPRELLAAAREVVPQMKSRQLANTARALALCATKHDGRAETAEMVLRRIGEDAKSWGRPEELAMASWAAARFMREEDGNLTGVARVALWALVARAAAAFDAGKSPKEAANVAWAIATAASGPLADREREAAVAFFGSLNKKSIAPARDVATIVWSCAKLSKTDWRVSTQALGAIEGVLARLDTRAFFETATVRDVSQTLSALATASFDAPDFFRRAHAFAGSTTKDNLALSDAAVMLWASALLDRPPDISVFARLLAPLAAAAAETPPPLEVSLVVWSAAVLAHASPAHAAAAADLVCGARFDNLAEREDLRRLHQALLALRVELDAEAFRRLERHVPAIVRARARRAWRRAEDDRHQGSSARHRAVADTLASLKTQHEVVATVRDEYGDLYVDMLVKKPDPSALVVALEFDGPSHFCANDPRRPLGHTMLKRRLLEARGFDVVSVPYLDWDRIPFWSSMERQRYLQRKLRITETLRYQGGDNARSEGLDFLVVPLVHPRLSRDVLGISDRRTRPMTRSDLVLSSGEWSRLVVGRVSMWPWRSIGGARRAAAAAAVRRELEWAGHLGLSAVVADVLRRSTTSAARLVNQVLQRAASWQLWVQCKLGGGKEEDDDDSWEKWDELRRLCDHSLALCVALEIGIEPPSRDAARRWRGEPIKAVFVPAEVFVFNEAGFPVLPKSHQALLSSLAALAEPRETRFVLSGRPRHARGRVVYAQYLNHLLTTRREPLTQVEELELPYRDYLQAPLQPLADDLEAQTYETFERDPVKYERYQTAIERFLADWRGTDPPVIAVLGAGRGPLVRCALAAARAASVDLRRVYAVEKNANALVTLRALAHQLDDWRGVVAILAGDMRDVEIDDLADCVVSELLGSFGDNELSPECLDGARHLAKLTHVSIPRRYESFAAPIAAARLWYDARRANTGNLPGPPPALVLPGAPPPARGLETPFVVKLHRFAPLADSQSCFLFEHPNPNYRDADTNSRSVSLEFFAAVDATVHGLAGYFEACLYDDISISINPPTFSTGMFSWFPLFIPFLHPVKLKAREPLRVDLWRVADASRVWYEWAVLSPVVLPIQNPNGRSYAMRLQP
;
A
#
# COMPACT_ATOMS: atom_id res chain seq x y z
N MET A 1 -52.52 -19.30 63.70
CA MET A 1 -53.35 -18.82 62.56
C MET A 1 -54.04 -17.48 62.85
N ILE A 2 -54.79 -17.33 63.96
CA ILE A 2 -55.49 -16.07 64.27
C ILE A 2 -54.52 -14.87 64.45
N THR A 3 -53.36 -15.04 65.07
CA THR A 3 -52.33 -14.00 65.19
C THR A 3 -51.74 -13.57 63.84
N ILE A 4 -51.66 -14.48 62.88
CA ILE A 4 -51.11 -14.26 61.53
C ILE A 4 -52.15 -13.54 60.67
N VAL A 5 -53.44 -13.91 60.77
CA VAL A 5 -54.55 -13.25 60.08
C VAL A 5 -54.77 -11.83 60.62
N VAL A 6 -54.65 -11.62 61.93
CA VAL A 6 -54.74 -10.28 62.56
C VAL A 6 -53.54 -9.39 62.16
N LEU A 7 -52.34 -9.96 62.04
CA LEU A 7 -51.17 -9.25 61.50
C LEU A 7 -51.33 -8.91 60.02
N TRP A 8 -51.86 -9.84 59.22
CA TRP A 8 -52.08 -9.67 57.78
C TRP A 8 -53.14 -8.60 57.50
N LEU A 9 -54.25 -8.61 58.23
CA LEU A 9 -55.28 -7.55 58.15
C LEU A 9 -54.74 -6.18 58.59
N ARG A 10 -53.82 -6.12 59.56
CA ARG A 10 -53.16 -4.86 59.99
C ARG A 10 -52.12 -4.36 58.99
N VAL A 11 -51.46 -5.26 58.26
CA VAL A 11 -50.53 -4.93 57.16
C VAL A 11 -51.31 -4.45 55.93
N CYS A 12 -52.44 -5.10 55.60
CA CYS A 12 -53.34 -4.64 54.55
C CYS A 12 -53.99 -3.29 54.89
N ALA A 13 -54.38 -3.05 56.15
CA ALA A 13 -54.86 -1.74 56.60
C ALA A 13 -53.77 -0.64 56.54
N GLY A 14 -52.51 -0.99 56.79
CA GLY A 14 -51.36 -0.09 56.60
C GLY A 14 -51.08 0.23 55.13
N LEU A 15 -51.32 -0.71 54.22
CA LEU A 15 -51.27 -0.50 52.76
C LEU A 15 -52.41 0.40 52.27
N SER A 16 -53.60 0.31 52.87
CA SER A 16 -54.72 1.23 52.61
C SER A 16 -54.42 2.65 53.09
N ALA A 17 -53.82 2.81 54.28
CA ALA A 17 -53.37 4.11 54.80
C ALA A 17 -52.21 4.72 53.98
N TRP A 18 -51.36 3.87 53.39
CA TRP A 18 -50.27 4.26 52.49
C TRP A 18 -50.77 4.86 51.15
N GLN A 19 -51.95 4.45 50.68
CA GLN A 19 -52.61 5.10 49.54
C GLN A 19 -53.26 6.44 49.90
N ALA A 20 -53.48 6.73 51.19
CA ALA A 20 -54.12 7.95 51.69
C ALA A 20 -53.14 8.99 52.29
N GLY A 21 -51.85 8.66 52.47
CA GLY A 21 -50.81 9.60 52.88
C GLY A 21 -50.55 9.72 54.39
N GLU A 22 -51.11 8.85 55.24
CA GLU A 22 -50.85 8.87 56.68
C GLU A 22 -49.81 7.81 57.10
N GLY A 23 -48.83 8.21 57.92
CA GLY A 23 -47.76 7.34 58.40
C GLY A 23 -48.18 6.36 59.52
N PRO A 24 -47.41 5.28 59.77
CA PRO A 24 -47.81 4.21 60.70
C PRO A 24 -47.77 4.63 62.18
N SER A 25 -48.61 3.98 63.01
CA SER A 25 -48.73 4.29 64.44
C SER A 25 -47.49 3.89 65.27
N ARG A 26 -47.20 4.65 66.33
CA ARG A 26 -46.06 4.40 67.26
C ARG A 26 -46.05 3.01 67.90
N ALA A 27 -47.18 2.31 67.91
CA ALA A 27 -47.29 0.95 68.42
C ALA A 27 -46.60 -0.06 67.48
N LEU A 28 -46.79 0.08 66.16
CA LEU A 28 -46.17 -0.78 65.15
C LEU A 28 -44.64 -0.61 65.10
N GLN A 29 -44.16 0.61 65.33
CA GLN A 29 -42.74 0.95 65.37
C GLN A 29 -42.00 0.35 66.59
N ARG A 30 -42.68 0.18 67.73
CA ARG A 30 -42.10 -0.44 68.94
C ARG A 30 -42.02 -1.96 68.89
N GLU A 31 -42.83 -2.59 68.06
CA GLU A 31 -42.87 -4.06 67.93
C GLU A 31 -41.75 -4.59 67.03
N LEU A 32 -41.38 -3.82 65.99
CA LEU A 32 -40.31 -4.16 65.04
C LEU A 32 -38.88 -4.04 65.60
N SER A 33 -38.68 -3.32 66.71
CA SER A 33 -37.35 -3.05 67.30
C SER A 33 -36.86 -4.13 68.28
N ARG A 34 -37.61 -5.22 68.48
CA ARG A 34 -37.31 -6.28 69.47
C ARG A 34 -36.45 -7.45 68.96
N GLU A 35 -36.16 -7.56 67.65
CA GLU A 35 -35.27 -8.59 67.09
C GLU A 35 -33.85 -8.07 66.77
N THR A 36 -32.83 -8.82 67.15
CA THR A 36 -31.40 -8.44 67.07
C THR A 36 -30.86 -8.24 65.66
N CYS A 37 -31.41 -8.92 64.65
CA CYS A 37 -31.03 -8.75 63.24
C CYS A 37 -31.67 -7.49 62.62
N VAL A 38 -32.91 -7.18 63.00
CA VAL A 38 -33.62 -5.96 62.60
C VAL A 38 -32.90 -4.74 63.16
N LYS A 39 -32.34 -4.83 64.36
CA LYS A 39 -31.58 -3.74 65.00
C LYS A 39 -30.47 -3.16 64.11
N ARG A 40 -29.65 -3.99 63.44
CA ARG A 40 -28.56 -3.51 62.53
C ARG A 40 -29.07 -2.85 61.24
N SER A 41 -30.07 -3.43 60.60
CA SER A 41 -30.67 -2.88 59.36
C SER A 41 -31.46 -1.59 59.63
N THR A 42 -32.09 -1.51 60.80
CA THR A 42 -32.89 -0.35 61.23
C THR A 42 -32.00 0.77 61.78
N GLU A 43 -30.92 0.45 62.49
CA GLU A 43 -29.89 1.42 62.93
C GLU A 43 -29.20 2.10 61.73
N MET A 44 -28.91 1.38 60.65
CA MET A 44 -28.34 1.96 59.42
C MET A 44 -29.31 2.84 58.63
N LEU A 45 -30.62 2.58 58.71
CA LEU A 45 -31.65 3.43 58.09
C LEU A 45 -31.98 4.65 58.95
N TRP A 46 -31.70 4.59 60.26
CA TRP A 46 -31.93 5.68 61.21
C TRP A 46 -31.00 6.89 61.04
N GLU A 47 -29.82 6.71 60.44
CA GLU A 47 -28.85 7.80 60.18
C GLU A 47 -29.35 8.83 59.15
N ARG A 48 -30.42 8.54 58.38
CA ARG A 48 -31.05 9.48 57.44
C ARG A 48 -32.41 9.92 58.01
N ARG A 49 -32.43 11.01 58.77
CA ARG A 49 -33.52 11.48 59.64
C ARG A 49 -34.88 11.82 58.99
N HIS A 50 -35.08 11.64 57.68
CA HIS A 50 -36.32 12.01 57.00
C HIS A 50 -36.69 10.98 55.94
N GLU A 51 -37.56 10.02 56.28
CA GLU A 51 -38.61 9.44 55.41
C GLU A 51 -39.23 8.21 56.09
N ALA A 52 -40.36 8.40 56.78
CA ALA A 52 -41.10 7.35 57.50
C ALA A 52 -41.64 6.21 56.60
N ASN A 53 -41.51 6.34 55.28
CA ASN A 53 -42.00 5.37 54.28
C ASN A 53 -40.98 4.26 53.94
N GLU A 54 -39.67 4.45 54.19
CA GLU A 54 -38.63 3.46 53.82
C GLU A 54 -38.52 2.29 54.83
N ILE A 55 -38.93 2.51 56.09
CA ILE A 55 -38.96 1.49 57.16
C ILE A 55 -39.95 0.36 56.83
N ASN A 56 -41.06 0.68 56.15
CA ASN A 56 -42.14 -0.27 55.83
C ASN A 56 -41.73 -1.32 54.77
N VAL A 57 -40.90 -0.96 53.79
CA VAL A 57 -40.41 -1.87 52.75
C VAL A 57 -39.38 -2.87 53.32
N CYS A 58 -38.52 -2.39 54.22
CA CYS A 58 -37.53 -3.24 54.90
C CYS A 58 -38.19 -4.20 55.91
N ALA A 59 -39.22 -3.74 56.64
CA ALA A 59 -40.02 -4.59 57.53
C ALA A 59 -40.83 -5.64 56.77
N LEU A 60 -41.36 -5.31 55.59
CA LEU A 60 -42.06 -6.26 54.72
C LEU A 60 -41.13 -7.38 54.25
N LEU A 61 -39.95 -7.03 53.73
CA LEU A 61 -39.00 -7.99 53.14
C LEU A 61 -38.29 -8.87 54.18
N TYR A 62 -38.08 -8.37 55.41
CA TYR A 62 -37.56 -9.19 56.51
C TYR A 62 -38.58 -10.25 56.97
N ARG A 63 -39.87 -9.91 57.06
CA ARG A 63 -40.93 -10.91 57.28
C ARG A 63 -41.03 -11.89 56.11
N ALA A 64 -40.84 -11.41 54.89
CA ALA A 64 -40.87 -12.23 53.69
C ALA A 64 -39.69 -13.22 53.61
N ALA A 65 -38.51 -12.85 54.15
CA ALA A 65 -37.42 -13.78 54.39
C ALA A 65 -37.76 -14.80 55.50
N SER A 66 -38.64 -14.48 56.43
CA SER A 66 -39.02 -15.36 57.55
C SER A 66 -40.26 -16.23 57.26
N SER A 67 -40.94 -16.04 56.12
CA SER A 67 -42.14 -16.75 55.67
C SER A 67 -41.81 -17.93 54.74
N PRO A 68 -42.71 -18.93 54.59
CA PRO A 68 -42.52 -20.04 53.65
C PRO A 68 -42.36 -19.54 52.20
N PRO A 69 -41.44 -20.12 51.40
CA PRO A 69 -41.03 -19.59 50.08
C PRO A 69 -42.17 -19.34 49.07
N ARG A 70 -43.31 -20.05 49.19
CA ARG A 70 -44.46 -19.94 48.28
C ARG A 70 -45.28 -18.66 48.50
N GLU A 71 -45.41 -18.18 49.73
CA GLU A 71 -46.18 -16.96 50.04
C GLU A 71 -45.42 -15.71 49.61
N LEU A 72 -44.09 -15.72 49.75
CA LEU A 72 -43.19 -14.68 49.25
C LEU A 72 -43.35 -14.47 47.75
N LEU A 73 -43.31 -15.56 46.98
CA LEU A 73 -43.40 -15.54 45.53
C LEU A 73 -44.77 -15.04 45.04
N ALA A 74 -45.86 -15.47 45.69
CA ALA A 74 -47.21 -15.04 45.35
C ALA A 74 -47.39 -13.52 45.53
N ALA A 75 -46.93 -12.97 46.65
CA ALA A 75 -46.97 -11.53 46.90
C ALA A 75 -46.06 -10.75 45.94
N ALA A 76 -44.87 -11.29 45.63
CA ALA A 76 -43.95 -10.66 44.70
C ALA A 76 -44.54 -10.54 43.27
N ARG A 77 -45.32 -11.53 42.81
CA ARG A 77 -45.94 -11.52 41.47
C ARG A 77 -46.93 -10.37 41.28
N GLU A 78 -47.62 -9.97 42.34
CA GLU A 78 -48.58 -8.87 42.32
C GLU A 78 -47.89 -7.50 42.42
N VAL A 79 -46.87 -7.39 43.28
CA VAL A 79 -46.29 -6.10 43.66
C VAL A 79 -45.12 -5.67 42.77
N VAL A 80 -44.23 -6.59 42.35
CA VAL A 80 -43.02 -6.25 41.58
C VAL A 80 -43.32 -5.47 40.28
N PRO A 81 -44.36 -5.79 39.49
CA PRO A 81 -44.69 -5.02 38.28
C PRO A 81 -44.98 -3.53 38.55
N GLN A 82 -45.49 -3.20 39.74
CA GLN A 82 -45.93 -1.87 40.15
C GLN A 82 -44.84 -1.06 40.88
N MET A 83 -43.70 -1.68 41.21
CA MET A 83 -42.62 -1.02 41.93
C MET A 83 -41.90 0.02 41.06
N LYS A 84 -41.61 1.18 41.66
CA LYS A 84 -40.77 2.24 41.07
C LYS A 84 -39.28 1.91 41.25
N SER A 85 -38.42 2.63 40.53
CA SER A 85 -36.96 2.44 40.53
C SER A 85 -36.32 2.34 41.91
N ARG A 86 -36.64 3.26 42.83
CA ARG A 86 -36.16 3.23 44.23
C ARG A 86 -36.57 1.97 44.98
N GLN A 87 -37.81 1.52 44.79
CA GLN A 87 -38.36 0.33 45.45
C GLN A 87 -37.71 -0.94 44.90
N LEU A 88 -37.51 -1.02 43.58
CA LEU A 88 -36.81 -2.12 42.93
C LEU A 88 -35.35 -2.21 43.41
N ALA A 89 -34.63 -1.07 43.48
CA ALA A 89 -33.25 -1.04 43.95
C ALA A 89 -33.10 -1.46 45.41
N ASN A 90 -33.98 -0.96 46.31
CA ASN A 90 -34.00 -1.36 47.72
C ASN A 90 -34.33 -2.85 47.88
N THR A 91 -35.30 -3.35 47.11
CA THR A 91 -35.70 -4.77 47.15
C THR A 91 -34.56 -5.68 46.67
N ALA A 92 -33.91 -5.34 45.56
CA ALA A 92 -32.75 -6.09 45.06
C ALA A 92 -31.61 -6.12 46.09
N ARG A 93 -31.32 -4.99 46.73
CA ARG A 93 -30.27 -4.91 47.77
C ARG A 93 -30.62 -5.76 49.00
N ALA A 94 -31.86 -5.71 49.48
CA ALA A 94 -32.31 -6.50 50.61
C ALA A 94 -32.20 -8.00 50.32
N LEU A 95 -32.61 -8.43 49.12
CA LEU A 95 -32.49 -9.82 48.69
C LEU A 95 -31.02 -10.26 48.57
N ALA A 96 -30.13 -9.41 48.09
CA ALA A 96 -28.69 -9.69 47.97
C ALA A 96 -27.93 -9.75 49.31
N LEU A 97 -28.51 -9.19 50.39
CA LEU A 97 -27.95 -9.25 51.75
C LEU A 97 -28.43 -10.48 52.54
N CYS A 98 -29.49 -11.15 52.06
CA CYS A 98 -30.02 -12.37 52.64
C CYS A 98 -29.41 -13.59 51.95
N ALA A 99 -29.13 -14.69 52.69
CA ALA A 99 -28.67 -15.93 52.07
C ALA A 99 -29.74 -16.48 51.09
N THR A 100 -29.36 -16.69 49.83
CA THR A 100 -30.24 -17.05 48.69
C THR A 100 -30.52 -18.55 48.55
N LYS A 101 -30.04 -19.40 49.47
CA LYS A 101 -30.11 -20.88 49.43
C LYS A 101 -31.52 -21.50 49.49
N HIS A 102 -32.59 -20.74 49.30
CA HIS A 102 -33.98 -21.22 49.32
C HIS A 102 -34.73 -20.79 48.05
N ASP A 103 -35.34 -21.75 47.33
CA ASP A 103 -35.91 -21.60 45.98
C ASP A 103 -36.80 -20.36 45.77
N GLY A 104 -37.77 -20.10 46.67
CA GLY A 104 -38.69 -18.96 46.50
C GLY A 104 -38.04 -17.58 46.64
N ARG A 105 -36.88 -17.47 47.31
CA ARG A 105 -36.10 -16.22 47.37
C ARG A 105 -35.33 -16.00 46.07
N ALA A 106 -34.80 -17.07 45.48
CA ALA A 106 -34.14 -17.01 44.18
C ALA A 106 -35.13 -16.59 43.08
N GLU A 107 -36.31 -17.20 43.02
CA GLU A 107 -37.36 -16.82 42.06
C GLU A 107 -37.83 -15.37 42.22
N THR A 108 -37.94 -14.89 43.46
CA THR A 108 -38.27 -13.49 43.73
C THR A 108 -37.15 -12.54 43.30
N ALA A 109 -35.89 -12.90 43.55
CA ALA A 109 -34.72 -12.14 43.09
C ALA A 109 -34.65 -12.09 41.56
N GLU A 110 -34.95 -13.20 40.89
CA GLU A 110 -35.01 -13.27 39.43
C GLU A 110 -36.04 -12.29 38.86
N MET A 111 -37.26 -12.29 39.41
CA MET A 111 -38.33 -11.41 38.96
C MET A 111 -37.99 -9.93 39.16
N VAL A 112 -37.37 -9.58 40.30
CA VAL A 112 -36.89 -8.22 40.56
C VAL A 112 -35.77 -7.82 39.59
N LEU A 113 -34.80 -8.71 39.33
CA LEU A 113 -33.69 -8.45 38.40
C LEU A 113 -34.17 -8.31 36.95
N ARG A 114 -35.12 -9.16 36.49
CA ARG A 114 -35.75 -9.03 35.17
C ARG A 114 -36.44 -7.68 35.02
N ARG A 115 -37.24 -7.29 36.03
CA ARG A 115 -37.93 -6.00 36.04
C ARG A 115 -36.96 -4.82 36.01
N ILE A 116 -35.86 -4.91 36.75
CA ILE A 116 -34.79 -3.91 36.71
C ILE A 116 -34.17 -3.84 35.31
N GLY A 117 -33.87 -4.97 34.67
CA GLY A 117 -33.29 -4.99 33.32
C GLY A 117 -34.19 -4.37 32.26
N GLU A 118 -35.51 -4.57 32.36
CA GLU A 118 -36.51 -3.97 31.47
C GLU A 118 -36.64 -2.46 31.66
N ASP A 119 -36.62 -1.98 32.91
CA ASP A 119 -36.93 -0.60 33.27
C ASP A 119 -35.68 0.30 33.44
N ALA A 120 -34.46 -0.26 33.49
CA ALA A 120 -33.22 0.48 33.75
C ALA A 120 -33.00 1.72 32.85
N LYS A 121 -33.58 1.75 31.64
CA LYS A 121 -33.50 2.90 30.73
C LYS A 121 -34.20 4.16 31.29
N SER A 122 -35.27 3.99 32.07
CA SER A 122 -36.06 5.09 32.65
C SER A 122 -35.41 5.67 33.91
N TRP A 123 -34.44 4.97 34.50
CA TRP A 123 -33.80 5.35 35.75
C TRP A 123 -32.85 6.53 35.54
N GLY A 124 -32.81 7.48 36.47
CA GLY A 124 -31.98 8.68 36.36
C GLY A 124 -31.23 9.08 37.63
N ARG A 125 -31.50 8.42 38.76
CA ARG A 125 -30.92 8.78 40.06
C ARG A 125 -29.67 7.93 40.36
N PRO A 126 -28.51 8.56 40.62
CA PRO A 126 -27.24 7.87 40.91
C PRO A 126 -27.34 6.83 42.04
N GLU A 127 -28.04 7.15 43.13
CA GLU A 127 -28.19 6.25 44.28
C GLU A 127 -28.91 4.94 43.92
N GLU A 128 -29.94 5.01 43.06
CA GLU A 128 -30.75 3.86 42.65
C GLU A 128 -29.94 2.94 41.71
N LEU A 129 -29.26 3.55 40.74
CA LEU A 129 -28.40 2.85 39.78
C LEU A 129 -27.25 2.13 40.49
N ALA A 130 -26.56 2.81 41.42
CA ALA A 130 -25.45 2.22 42.16
C ALA A 130 -25.88 1.07 43.07
N MET A 131 -27.00 1.24 43.78
CA MET A 131 -27.54 0.23 44.67
C MET A 131 -27.97 -1.04 43.93
N ALA A 132 -28.70 -0.88 42.83
CA ALA A 132 -29.13 -2.01 42.01
C ALA A 132 -27.95 -2.69 41.30
N SER A 133 -26.96 -1.92 40.83
CA SER A 133 -25.73 -2.46 40.22
C SER A 133 -24.94 -3.30 41.22
N TRP A 134 -24.78 -2.80 42.45
CA TRP A 134 -24.13 -3.54 43.53
C TRP A 134 -24.85 -4.85 43.85
N ALA A 135 -26.18 -4.81 43.95
CA ALA A 135 -27.00 -5.99 44.23
C ALA A 135 -26.88 -7.04 43.11
N ALA A 136 -26.99 -6.62 41.85
CA ALA A 136 -26.84 -7.51 40.70
C ALA A 136 -25.45 -8.18 40.68
N ALA A 137 -24.38 -7.41 40.91
CA ALA A 137 -23.03 -7.96 40.99
C ALA A 137 -22.82 -8.91 42.19
N ARG A 138 -23.53 -8.69 43.31
CA ARG A 138 -23.49 -9.59 44.47
C ARG A 138 -24.08 -10.96 44.14
N PHE A 139 -25.23 -11.02 43.46
CA PHE A 139 -25.82 -12.27 42.99
C PHE A 139 -24.90 -13.05 42.04
N MET A 140 -24.14 -12.35 41.20
CA MET A 140 -23.15 -12.99 40.31
C MET A 140 -21.96 -13.60 41.07
N ARG A 141 -21.65 -13.12 42.28
CA ARG A 141 -20.47 -13.56 43.06
C ARG A 141 -20.75 -14.81 43.90
N GLU A 142 -22.01 -15.14 44.21
CA GLU A 142 -22.37 -16.27 45.09
C GLU A 142 -22.48 -17.62 44.36
N GLU A 143 -22.14 -17.70 43.07
CA GLU A 143 -22.15 -18.93 42.24
C GLU A 143 -23.51 -19.66 42.17
N ASP A 144 -24.63 -18.98 42.43
CA ASP A 144 -25.97 -19.50 42.11
C ASP A 144 -26.19 -19.42 40.58
N GLY A 145 -25.89 -20.53 39.89
CA GLY A 145 -25.91 -20.62 38.42
C GLY A 145 -27.20 -20.16 37.73
N ASN A 146 -28.35 -20.19 38.43
CA ASN A 146 -29.65 -19.79 37.89
C ASN A 146 -29.85 -18.26 37.80
N LEU A 147 -29.26 -17.47 38.70
CA LEU A 147 -29.47 -16.00 38.73
C LEU A 147 -28.40 -15.22 37.95
N THR A 148 -27.26 -15.85 37.67
CA THR A 148 -26.09 -15.19 37.08
C THR A 148 -26.39 -14.54 35.73
N GLY A 149 -27.17 -15.20 34.87
CA GLY A 149 -27.56 -14.65 33.56
C GLY A 149 -28.46 -13.41 33.67
N VAL A 150 -29.51 -13.49 34.49
CA VAL A 150 -30.47 -12.39 34.69
C VAL A 150 -29.83 -11.21 35.41
N ALA A 151 -28.99 -11.48 36.42
CA ALA A 151 -28.23 -10.46 37.12
C ALA A 151 -27.26 -9.72 36.20
N ARG A 152 -26.60 -10.44 35.27
CA ARG A 152 -25.69 -9.84 34.28
C ARG A 152 -26.44 -8.92 33.32
N VAL A 153 -27.61 -9.32 32.82
CA VAL A 153 -28.45 -8.47 31.96
C VAL A 153 -28.90 -7.20 32.69
N ALA A 154 -29.39 -7.34 33.92
CA ALA A 154 -29.82 -6.21 34.74
C ALA A 154 -28.66 -5.24 35.02
N LEU A 155 -27.49 -5.77 35.42
CA LEU A 155 -26.30 -4.96 35.68
C LEU A 155 -25.88 -4.13 34.47
N TRP A 156 -25.77 -4.73 33.28
CA TRP A 156 -25.28 -3.99 32.11
C TRP A 156 -26.28 -2.98 31.56
N ALA A 157 -27.59 -3.22 31.74
CA ALA A 157 -28.61 -2.21 31.48
C ALA A 157 -28.46 -0.99 32.41
N LEU A 158 -28.18 -1.23 33.71
CA LEU A 158 -27.92 -0.17 34.69
C LEU A 158 -26.60 0.57 34.40
N VAL A 159 -25.53 -0.14 34.04
CA VAL A 159 -24.21 0.47 33.72
C VAL A 159 -24.28 1.35 32.47
N ALA A 160 -25.01 0.93 31.44
CA ALA A 160 -25.22 1.74 30.25
C ALA A 160 -25.91 3.07 30.59
N ARG A 161 -26.83 3.06 31.55
CA ARG A 161 -27.50 4.28 32.02
C ARG A 161 -26.64 5.12 32.96
N ALA A 162 -25.86 4.46 33.81
CA ALA A 162 -24.92 5.07 34.75
C ALA A 162 -23.99 6.06 34.05
N ALA A 163 -23.39 5.69 32.93
CA ALA A 163 -22.46 6.55 32.18
C ALA A 163 -23.01 7.98 31.90
N ALA A 164 -24.33 8.10 31.70
CA ALA A 164 -25.01 9.37 31.45
C ALA A 164 -25.66 10.02 32.69
N ALA A 165 -25.81 9.27 33.79
CA ALA A 165 -26.50 9.72 35.01
C ALA A 165 -25.54 10.20 36.12
N PHE A 166 -24.26 9.80 36.07
CA PHE A 166 -23.27 10.15 37.08
C PHE A 166 -22.55 11.48 36.78
N ASP A 167 -22.64 12.44 37.71
CA ASP A 167 -21.65 13.51 37.89
C ASP A 167 -20.72 13.08 39.04
N ALA A 168 -19.52 12.60 38.72
CA ALA A 168 -18.57 12.05 39.69
C ALA A 168 -18.18 13.03 40.82
N GLY A 169 -18.36 14.34 40.60
CA GLY A 169 -18.11 15.37 41.61
C GLY A 169 -19.18 15.48 42.72
N LYS A 170 -20.34 14.83 42.58
CA LYS A 170 -21.48 14.95 43.51
C LYS A 170 -21.90 13.63 44.18
N SER A 171 -21.46 12.48 43.68
CA SER A 171 -21.89 11.15 44.16
C SER A 171 -20.75 10.10 44.11
N PRO A 172 -19.67 10.31 44.87
CA PRO A 172 -18.44 9.50 44.80
C PRO A 172 -18.65 8.03 45.25
N LYS A 173 -19.45 7.83 46.31
CA LYS A 173 -19.80 6.50 46.84
C LYS A 173 -20.58 5.67 45.83
N GLU A 174 -21.52 6.30 45.14
CA GLU A 174 -22.35 5.65 44.14
C GLU A 174 -21.51 5.24 42.92
N ALA A 175 -20.57 6.08 42.49
CA ALA A 175 -19.61 5.76 41.43
C ALA A 175 -18.70 4.57 41.79
N ALA A 176 -18.20 4.52 43.04
CA ALA A 176 -17.38 3.41 43.52
C ALA A 176 -18.14 2.07 43.53
N ASN A 177 -19.42 2.08 43.91
CA ASN A 177 -20.26 0.88 43.89
C ASN A 177 -20.51 0.35 42.47
N VAL A 178 -20.74 1.24 41.49
CA VAL A 178 -20.88 0.83 40.08
C VAL A 178 -19.56 0.30 39.53
N ALA A 179 -18.44 0.97 39.81
CA ALA A 179 -17.11 0.51 39.40
C ALA A 179 -16.80 -0.90 39.95
N TRP A 180 -17.09 -1.13 41.23
CA TRP A 180 -16.93 -2.43 41.88
C TRP A 180 -17.84 -3.50 41.27
N ALA A 181 -19.09 -3.14 40.94
CA ALA A 181 -20.04 -4.05 40.30
C ALA A 181 -19.54 -4.50 38.92
N ILE A 182 -19.03 -3.56 38.10
CA ILE A 182 -18.42 -3.86 36.80
C ILE A 182 -17.20 -4.77 36.96
N ALA A 183 -16.29 -4.45 37.88
CA ALA A 183 -15.10 -5.27 38.13
C ALA A 183 -15.42 -6.68 38.68
N THR A 184 -16.54 -6.83 39.38
CA THR A 184 -17.03 -8.13 39.85
C THR A 184 -17.55 -8.96 38.67
N ALA A 185 -18.35 -8.36 37.81
CA ALA A 185 -18.92 -9.00 36.62
C ALA A 185 -17.88 -9.37 35.53
N ALA A 186 -16.78 -8.63 35.46
CA ALA A 186 -15.70 -8.84 34.48
C ALA A 186 -14.72 -9.98 34.83
N SER A 187 -15.15 -10.97 35.62
CA SER A 187 -14.32 -12.15 35.95
C SER A 187 -14.28 -13.18 34.80
N GLY A 188 -15.01 -12.95 33.69
CA GLY A 188 -14.96 -13.66 32.41
C GLY A 188 -15.00 -12.69 31.21
N PRO A 189 -14.92 -13.18 29.96
CA PRO A 189 -14.89 -12.32 28.78
C PRO A 189 -16.18 -11.47 28.66
N LEU A 190 -15.98 -10.18 28.36
CA LEU A 190 -17.07 -9.23 28.15
C LEU A 190 -17.61 -9.35 26.71
N ALA A 191 -18.91 -9.21 26.52
CA ALA A 191 -19.51 -9.02 25.20
C ALA A 191 -19.29 -7.57 24.70
N ASP A 192 -19.46 -7.30 23.40
CA ASP A 192 -19.19 -5.96 22.84
C ASP A 192 -20.02 -4.84 23.49
N ARG A 193 -21.32 -5.07 23.73
CA ARG A 193 -22.19 -4.09 24.41
C ARG A 193 -21.79 -3.83 25.86
N GLU A 194 -21.27 -4.84 26.54
CA GLU A 194 -20.77 -4.73 27.92
C GLU A 194 -19.45 -3.94 27.95
N ARG A 195 -18.57 -4.19 26.98
CA ARG A 195 -17.35 -3.40 26.77
C ARG A 195 -17.68 -1.92 26.55
N GLU A 196 -18.62 -1.62 25.67
CA GLU A 196 -19.04 -0.24 25.37
C GLU A 196 -19.59 0.47 26.60
N ALA A 197 -20.46 -0.20 27.35
CA ALA A 197 -21.05 0.36 28.57
C ALA A 197 -19.99 0.61 29.67
N ALA A 198 -19.04 -0.32 29.85
CA ALA A 198 -17.92 -0.13 30.77
C ALA A 198 -17.04 1.05 30.36
N VAL A 199 -16.65 1.11 29.07
CA VAL A 199 -15.85 2.22 28.51
C VAL A 199 -16.54 3.55 28.72
N ALA A 200 -17.84 3.64 28.45
CA ALA A 200 -18.62 4.86 28.64
C ALA A 200 -18.67 5.30 30.12
N PHE A 201 -18.84 4.35 31.04
CA PHE A 201 -18.84 4.64 32.48
C PHE A 201 -17.47 5.10 32.99
N PHE A 202 -16.39 4.38 32.71
CA PHE A 202 -15.05 4.79 33.15
C PHE A 202 -14.59 6.10 32.50
N GLY A 203 -14.99 6.35 31.25
CA GLY A 203 -14.77 7.64 30.59
C GLY A 203 -15.50 8.82 31.26
N SER A 204 -16.64 8.59 31.91
CA SER A 204 -17.38 9.65 32.62
C SER A 204 -16.76 10.02 33.97
N LEU A 205 -15.99 9.13 34.60
CA LEU A 205 -15.26 9.39 35.86
C LEU A 205 -14.15 10.45 35.72
N ASN A 206 -13.77 10.83 34.50
CA ASN A 206 -12.71 11.80 34.20
C ASN A 206 -13.12 13.28 34.46
N LYS A 207 -14.31 13.55 35.03
CA LYS A 207 -14.95 14.88 34.96
C LYS A 207 -15.05 15.73 36.25
N LYS A 208 -14.65 15.29 37.46
CA LYS A 208 -14.51 16.14 38.70
C LYS A 208 -14.00 15.34 39.93
N SER A 209 -13.62 16.03 41.02
CA SER A 209 -12.98 15.46 42.23
C SER A 209 -13.85 14.46 42.99
N ILE A 210 -13.26 13.35 43.40
CA ILE A 210 -13.88 12.25 44.16
C ILE A 210 -13.41 12.34 45.62
N ALA A 211 -14.33 12.28 46.59
CA ALA A 211 -13.98 12.27 48.02
C ALA A 211 -14.98 11.37 48.77
N PRO A 212 -14.57 10.17 49.22
CA PRO A 212 -13.50 9.91 50.20
C PRO A 212 -12.45 8.85 49.78
N ALA A 213 -11.38 8.69 50.59
CA ALA A 213 -10.24 7.81 50.31
C ALA A 213 -10.61 6.34 49.98
N ARG A 214 -11.58 5.78 50.71
CA ARG A 214 -12.11 4.42 50.47
C ARG A 214 -12.71 4.23 49.08
N ASP A 215 -13.40 5.25 48.57
CA ASP A 215 -14.06 5.20 47.27
C ASP A 215 -13.03 5.31 46.14
N VAL A 216 -12.02 6.16 46.32
CA VAL A 216 -10.85 6.23 45.44
C VAL A 216 -10.15 4.88 45.35
N ALA A 217 -9.85 4.25 46.50
CA ALA A 217 -9.23 2.92 46.54
C ALA A 217 -10.06 1.88 45.77
N THR A 218 -11.39 1.91 45.92
CA THR A 218 -12.31 1.00 45.24
C THR A 218 -12.36 1.22 43.73
N ILE A 219 -12.39 2.48 43.28
CA ILE A 219 -12.40 2.83 41.85
C ILE A 219 -11.08 2.43 41.18
N VAL A 220 -9.94 2.79 41.78
CA VAL A 220 -8.61 2.45 41.24
C VAL A 220 -8.43 0.93 41.20
N TRP A 221 -8.85 0.20 42.24
CA TRP A 221 -8.83 -1.27 42.25
C TRP A 221 -9.70 -1.88 41.15
N SER A 222 -10.90 -1.33 40.94
CA SER A 222 -11.82 -1.80 39.90
C SER A 222 -11.23 -1.61 38.51
N CYS A 223 -10.63 -0.44 38.25
CA CYS A 223 -9.93 -0.16 37.00
C CYS A 223 -8.70 -1.06 36.82
N ALA A 224 -7.92 -1.29 37.89
CA ALA A 224 -6.76 -2.17 37.86
C ALA A 224 -7.14 -3.61 37.51
N LYS A 225 -8.23 -4.13 38.08
CA LYS A 225 -8.75 -5.46 37.75
C LYS A 225 -9.14 -5.55 36.27
N LEU A 226 -9.85 -4.54 35.74
CA LEU A 226 -10.28 -4.49 34.34
C LEU A 226 -9.12 -4.31 33.34
N SER A 227 -8.05 -3.64 33.76
CA SER A 227 -6.87 -3.45 32.90
C SER A 227 -6.22 -4.77 32.48
N LYS A 228 -6.48 -5.86 33.24
CA LYS A 228 -5.96 -7.21 33.00
C LYS A 228 -6.90 -8.16 32.28
N THR A 229 -8.17 -7.79 32.07
CA THR A 229 -9.18 -8.72 31.54
C THR A 229 -9.33 -8.63 30.02
N ASP A 230 -9.33 -7.43 29.44
CA ASP A 230 -9.45 -7.20 27.99
C ASP A 230 -8.65 -5.95 27.57
N TRP A 231 -7.79 -6.09 26.55
CA TRP A 231 -6.96 -4.99 26.06
C TRP A 231 -7.78 -3.80 25.52
N ARG A 232 -9.01 -4.02 25.02
CA ARG A 232 -9.89 -2.98 24.50
C ARG A 232 -10.45 -2.07 25.60
N VAL A 233 -10.64 -2.62 26.81
CA VAL A 233 -11.12 -1.87 27.98
C VAL A 233 -9.95 -1.28 28.77
N SER A 234 -8.77 -1.89 28.67
CA SER A 234 -7.56 -1.52 29.40
C SER A 234 -7.18 -0.04 29.24
N THR A 235 -7.19 0.52 28.02
CA THR A 235 -6.84 1.94 27.80
C THR A 235 -7.73 2.91 28.57
N GLN A 236 -9.04 2.63 28.64
CA GLN A 236 -9.99 3.51 29.32
C GLN A 236 -9.95 3.33 30.83
N ALA A 237 -9.72 2.11 31.31
CA ALA A 237 -9.50 1.85 32.73
C ALA A 237 -8.22 2.53 33.24
N LEU A 238 -7.13 2.47 32.48
CA LEU A 238 -5.88 3.17 32.80
C LEU A 238 -6.06 4.70 32.74
N GLY A 239 -6.75 5.22 31.72
CA GLY A 239 -7.09 6.64 31.64
C GLY A 239 -8.00 7.12 32.77
N ALA A 240 -8.88 6.26 33.29
CA ALA A 240 -9.67 6.56 34.47
C ALA A 240 -8.80 6.62 35.74
N ILE A 241 -7.85 5.70 35.93
CA ILE A 241 -6.87 5.78 37.04
C ILE A 241 -6.11 7.11 36.98
N GLU A 242 -5.57 7.46 35.80
CA GLU A 242 -4.86 8.72 35.58
C GLU A 242 -5.75 9.93 35.89
N GLY A 243 -6.98 9.94 35.38
CA GLY A 243 -7.93 11.03 35.59
C GLY A 243 -8.35 11.20 37.05
N VAL A 244 -8.51 10.10 37.79
CA VAL A 244 -8.82 10.06 39.22
C VAL A 244 -7.65 10.59 40.04
N LEU A 245 -6.43 10.11 39.77
CA LEU A 245 -5.23 10.53 40.50
C LEU A 245 -4.85 12.00 40.21
N ALA A 246 -4.93 12.44 38.95
CA ALA A 246 -4.59 13.82 38.56
C ALA A 246 -5.49 14.88 39.22
N ARG A 247 -6.70 14.49 39.62
CA ARG A 247 -7.70 15.38 40.26
C ARG A 247 -7.91 15.07 41.74
N LEU A 248 -7.14 14.13 42.28
CA LEU A 248 -7.17 13.80 43.70
C LEU A 248 -6.53 14.95 44.48
N ASP A 249 -7.28 15.53 45.41
CA ASP A 249 -6.65 16.34 46.45
C ASP A 249 -5.87 15.40 47.37
N THR A 250 -4.59 15.21 47.04
CA THR A 250 -3.71 14.30 47.77
C THR A 250 -3.58 14.69 49.24
N ARG A 251 -3.71 15.98 49.59
CA ARG A 251 -3.66 16.40 51.00
C ARG A 251 -4.90 15.93 51.74
N ALA A 252 -6.08 16.22 51.21
CA ALA A 252 -7.35 15.78 51.81
C ALA A 252 -7.48 14.25 51.85
N PHE A 253 -6.94 13.54 50.85
CA PHE A 253 -6.89 12.08 50.84
C PHE A 253 -6.11 11.53 52.03
N PHE A 254 -4.85 11.95 52.22
CA PHE A 254 -4.02 11.42 53.32
C PHE A 254 -4.46 11.94 54.70
N GLU A 255 -5.20 13.05 54.80
CA GLU A 255 -5.82 13.52 56.04
C GLU A 255 -6.99 12.63 56.49
N THR A 256 -7.66 11.94 55.55
CA THR A 256 -8.86 11.12 55.83
C THR A 256 -8.69 9.62 55.59
N ALA A 257 -7.58 9.20 54.96
CA ALA A 257 -7.31 7.81 54.61
C ALA A 257 -6.89 6.97 55.83
N THR A 258 -7.38 5.73 55.87
CA THR A 258 -6.80 4.70 56.74
C THR A 258 -5.58 4.06 56.08
N VAL A 259 -4.75 3.37 56.87
CA VAL A 259 -3.63 2.55 56.35
C VAL A 259 -4.09 1.60 55.24
N ARG A 260 -5.27 1.00 55.42
CA ARG A 260 -5.89 0.08 54.46
C ARG A 260 -6.29 0.74 53.15
N ASP A 261 -6.77 1.99 53.18
CA ASP A 261 -7.12 2.72 51.96
C ASP A 261 -5.87 3.03 51.13
N VAL A 262 -4.77 3.39 51.81
CA VAL A 262 -3.47 3.64 51.16
C VAL A 262 -2.88 2.34 50.62
N SER A 263 -2.82 1.26 51.41
CA SER A 263 -2.27 -0.03 50.98
C SER A 263 -3.08 -0.61 49.80
N GLN A 264 -4.41 -0.52 49.83
CA GLN A 264 -5.27 -0.99 48.74
C GLN A 264 -5.10 -0.17 47.46
N THR A 265 -4.92 1.15 47.58
CA THR A 265 -4.65 2.01 46.42
C THR A 265 -3.30 1.66 45.80
N LEU A 266 -2.25 1.52 46.61
CA LEU A 266 -0.92 1.08 46.13
C LEU A 266 -0.97 -0.31 45.49
N SER A 267 -1.72 -1.24 46.08
CA SER A 267 -1.94 -2.57 45.52
C SER A 267 -2.61 -2.52 44.15
N ALA A 268 -3.60 -1.65 43.99
CA ALA A 268 -4.29 -1.45 42.72
C ALA A 268 -3.36 -0.86 41.66
N LEU A 269 -2.57 0.15 42.01
CA LEU A 269 -1.58 0.75 41.10
C LEU A 269 -0.53 -0.26 40.66
N ALA A 270 0.04 -1.01 41.61
CA ALA A 270 0.98 -2.09 41.32
C ALA A 270 0.34 -3.19 40.45
N THR A 271 -0.90 -3.59 40.75
CA THR A 271 -1.65 -4.54 39.94
C THR A 271 -1.79 -4.04 38.50
N ALA A 272 -2.21 -2.79 38.29
CA ALA A 272 -2.33 -2.18 36.97
C ALA A 272 -0.97 -1.90 36.29
N SER A 273 0.16 -2.13 36.98
CA SER A 273 1.49 -1.66 36.56
C SER A 273 1.48 -0.14 36.27
N PHE A 274 0.68 0.61 37.03
CA PHE A 274 0.49 2.04 36.85
C PHE A 274 1.45 2.81 37.75
N ASP A 275 2.31 3.61 37.14
CA ASP A 275 3.29 4.43 37.84
C ASP A 275 2.73 5.77 38.29
N ALA A 276 2.79 6.03 39.60
CA ALA A 276 2.30 7.27 40.23
C ALA A 276 3.32 7.80 41.27
N PRO A 277 4.47 8.36 40.85
CA PRO A 277 5.58 8.71 41.73
C PRO A 277 5.18 9.59 42.92
N ASP A 278 4.33 10.58 42.70
CA ASP A 278 3.91 11.51 43.76
C ASP A 278 2.99 10.85 44.78
N PHE A 279 2.14 9.91 44.35
CA PHE A 279 1.29 9.14 45.26
C PHE A 279 2.14 8.19 46.12
N PHE A 280 3.12 7.50 45.52
CA PHE A 280 4.08 6.65 46.25
C PHE A 280 4.85 7.45 47.31
N ARG A 281 5.41 8.61 46.93
CA ARG A 281 6.16 9.48 47.86
C ARG A 281 5.30 9.92 49.06
N ARG A 282 4.05 10.32 48.82
CA ARG A 282 3.14 10.72 49.90
C ARG A 282 2.66 9.54 50.73
N ALA A 283 2.44 8.37 50.11
CA ALA A 283 2.10 7.15 50.84
C ALA A 283 3.24 6.69 51.76
N HIS A 284 4.50 6.80 51.31
CA HIS A 284 5.68 6.56 52.15
C HIS A 284 5.76 7.57 53.31
N ALA A 285 5.53 8.86 53.05
CA ALA A 285 5.48 9.87 54.11
C ALA A 285 4.36 9.59 55.13
N PHE A 286 3.18 9.16 54.68
CA PHE A 286 2.06 8.76 55.52
C PHE A 286 2.39 7.54 56.40
N ALA A 287 3.03 6.51 55.81
CA ALA A 287 3.55 5.37 56.55
C ALA A 287 4.63 5.78 57.57
N GLY A 288 5.42 6.81 57.27
CA GLY A 288 6.43 7.40 58.16
C GLY A 288 5.86 8.18 59.34
N SER A 289 4.73 8.88 59.18
CA SER A 289 4.15 9.79 60.19
C SER A 289 3.06 9.17 61.08
N THR A 290 2.54 8.00 60.75
CA THR A 290 1.48 7.30 61.53
C THR A 290 1.99 7.04 62.97
N THR A 291 1.31 7.38 64.06
CA THR A 291 1.99 7.54 65.38
C THR A 291 2.03 6.36 66.36
N LYS A 292 1.29 5.24 66.23
CA LYS A 292 1.49 4.04 67.11
C LYS A 292 0.67 2.82 66.66
N ASP A 293 1.29 1.64 66.72
CA ASP A 293 0.73 0.27 66.88
C ASP A 293 -0.21 -0.39 65.85
N ASN A 294 -0.62 0.26 64.75
CA ASN A 294 -1.64 -0.30 63.84
C ASN A 294 -1.20 -0.55 62.38
N LEU A 295 0.10 -0.61 62.06
CA LEU A 295 0.51 -1.07 60.73
C LEU A 295 0.35 -2.60 60.66
N ALA A 296 -0.81 -3.05 60.18
CA ALA A 296 -1.07 -4.47 60.02
C ALA A 296 -0.04 -5.12 59.10
N LEU A 297 0.34 -6.36 59.42
CA LEU A 297 1.32 -7.16 58.67
C LEU A 297 1.02 -7.19 57.17
N SER A 298 -0.24 -7.43 56.82
CA SER A 298 -0.74 -7.48 55.45
C SER A 298 -0.60 -6.14 54.71
N ASP A 299 -0.81 -5.02 55.39
CA ASP A 299 -0.73 -3.69 54.78
C ASP A 299 0.73 -3.29 54.54
N ALA A 300 1.62 -3.55 55.50
CA ALA A 300 3.05 -3.33 55.37
C ALA A 300 3.64 -4.15 54.20
N ALA A 301 3.27 -5.44 54.13
CA ALA A 301 3.68 -6.34 53.05
C ALA A 301 3.24 -5.84 51.67
N VAL A 302 1.99 -5.40 51.54
CA VAL A 302 1.45 -4.86 50.29
C VAL A 302 2.13 -3.57 49.88
N MET A 303 2.40 -2.66 50.82
CA MET A 303 3.09 -1.40 50.54
C MET A 303 4.52 -1.64 50.04
N LEU A 304 5.26 -2.57 50.66
CA LEU A 304 6.60 -2.97 50.22
C LEU A 304 6.56 -3.69 48.87
N TRP A 305 5.60 -4.60 48.67
CA TRP A 305 5.43 -5.29 47.39
C TRP A 305 5.12 -4.34 46.24
N ALA A 306 4.19 -3.40 46.45
CA ALA A 306 3.85 -2.40 45.45
C ALA A 306 5.07 -1.53 45.11
N SER A 307 5.83 -1.14 46.14
CA SER A 307 7.07 -0.38 46.00
C SER A 307 8.14 -1.18 45.24
N ALA A 308 8.29 -2.47 45.50
CA ALA A 308 9.24 -3.34 44.82
C ALA A 308 8.85 -3.61 43.36
N LEU A 309 7.58 -3.92 43.09
CA LEU A 309 7.08 -4.21 41.74
C LEU A 309 7.27 -3.00 40.81
N LEU A 310 7.00 -1.81 41.32
CA LEU A 310 7.13 -0.54 40.62
C LEU A 310 8.49 0.13 40.89
N ASP A 311 9.49 -0.50 41.50
CA ASP A 311 10.81 0.11 41.76
C ASP A 311 10.75 1.55 42.33
N ARG A 312 9.92 1.73 43.37
CA ARG A 312 9.75 2.99 44.12
C ARG A 312 10.23 2.77 45.56
N PRO A 313 11.54 2.75 45.83
CA PRO A 313 12.04 2.53 47.19
C PRO A 313 11.60 3.65 48.14
N PRO A 314 11.08 3.34 49.33
CA PRO A 314 10.88 4.33 50.38
C PRO A 314 12.24 4.81 50.95
N ASP A 315 12.24 5.92 51.68
CA ASP A 315 13.42 6.33 52.46
C ASP A 315 13.74 5.29 53.53
N ILE A 316 15.02 5.17 53.92
CA ILE A 316 15.49 4.11 54.83
C ILE A 316 14.75 4.06 56.17
N SER A 317 14.37 5.22 56.73
CA SER A 317 13.60 5.28 57.97
C SER A 317 12.20 4.69 57.83
N VAL A 318 11.54 4.96 56.69
CA VAL A 318 10.23 4.40 56.34
C VAL A 318 10.37 2.92 55.98
N PHE A 319 11.42 2.53 55.26
CA PHE A 319 11.70 1.14 54.91
C PHE A 319 11.87 0.27 56.16
N ALA A 320 12.73 0.67 57.09
CA ALA A 320 12.95 -0.04 58.35
C ALA A 320 11.65 -0.13 59.17
N ARG A 321 10.84 0.93 59.15
CA ARG A 321 9.54 0.95 59.81
C ARG A 321 8.53 -0.02 59.19
N LEU A 322 8.44 -0.07 57.86
CA LEU A 322 7.58 -1.02 57.16
C LEU A 322 8.03 -2.45 57.43
N LEU A 323 9.33 -2.71 57.60
CA LEU A 323 9.88 -4.01 57.96
C LEU A 323 9.64 -4.43 59.42
N ALA A 324 9.38 -3.50 60.34
CA ALA A 324 9.31 -3.82 61.78
C ALA A 324 8.19 -4.81 62.16
N PRO A 325 6.91 -4.66 61.72
CA PRO A 325 5.87 -5.66 61.97
C PRO A 325 6.20 -7.02 61.36
N LEU A 326 6.95 -7.01 60.26
CA LEU A 326 7.35 -8.19 59.50
C LEU A 326 8.50 -8.94 60.17
N ALA A 327 9.48 -8.23 60.73
CA ALA A 327 10.54 -8.82 61.54
C ALA A 327 9.99 -9.44 62.84
N ALA A 328 8.98 -8.80 63.46
CA ALA A 328 8.28 -9.35 64.62
C ALA A 328 7.50 -10.62 64.27
N ALA A 329 6.71 -10.62 63.18
CA ALA A 329 5.97 -11.81 62.74
C ALA A 329 6.88 -12.93 62.20
N ALA A 330 8.00 -12.61 61.56
CA ALA A 330 8.94 -13.59 61.02
C ALA A 330 9.59 -14.46 62.12
N ALA A 331 9.61 -13.97 63.37
CA ALA A 331 10.06 -14.71 64.55
C ALA A 331 9.01 -15.70 65.10
N GLU A 332 7.72 -15.47 64.84
CA GLU A 332 6.57 -16.23 65.37
C GLU A 332 5.80 -16.94 64.23
N THR A 333 6.15 -18.20 63.93
CA THR A 333 5.48 -19.11 62.95
C THR A 333 4.58 -18.43 61.90
N PRO A 334 5.17 -17.68 60.94
CA PRO A 334 4.40 -16.83 60.03
C PRO A 334 3.73 -17.60 58.87
N PRO A 335 2.69 -17.02 58.24
CA PRO A 335 2.12 -17.53 56.99
C PRO A 335 3.19 -17.55 55.86
N PRO A 336 3.37 -18.68 55.14
CA PRO A 336 4.42 -18.83 54.11
C PRO A 336 4.43 -17.73 53.03
N LEU A 337 3.24 -17.30 52.59
CA LEU A 337 3.05 -16.33 51.51
C LEU A 337 3.52 -14.92 51.87
N GLU A 338 3.29 -14.48 53.11
CA GLU A 338 3.62 -13.12 53.55
C GLU A 338 5.13 -12.96 53.73
N VAL A 339 5.80 -13.99 54.25
CA VAL A 339 7.26 -14.02 54.40
C VAL A 339 7.96 -14.00 53.04
N SER A 340 7.53 -14.85 52.10
CA SER A 340 8.17 -14.95 50.78
C SER A 340 8.01 -13.64 49.98
N LEU A 341 6.83 -13.01 50.04
CA LEU A 341 6.51 -11.77 49.35
C LEU A 341 7.33 -10.60 49.90
N VAL A 342 7.49 -10.52 51.21
CA VAL A 342 8.20 -9.42 51.87
C VAL A 342 9.70 -9.57 51.74
N VAL A 343 10.24 -10.77 51.97
CA VAL A 343 11.67 -11.04 51.77
C VAL A 343 12.06 -10.70 50.34
N TRP A 344 11.24 -11.08 49.36
CA TRP A 344 11.43 -10.68 47.98
C TRP A 344 11.37 -9.16 47.79
N SER A 345 10.35 -8.50 48.34
CA SER A 345 10.17 -7.06 48.18
C SER A 345 11.33 -6.26 48.79
N ALA A 346 11.78 -6.64 49.98
CA ALA A 346 12.91 -6.03 50.67
C ALA A 346 14.22 -6.22 49.88
N ALA A 347 14.45 -7.44 49.37
CA ALA A 347 15.62 -7.75 48.57
C ALA A 347 15.63 -7.04 47.21
N VAL A 348 14.48 -6.91 46.54
CA VAL A 348 14.36 -6.15 45.28
C VAL A 348 14.68 -4.68 45.50
N LEU A 349 14.28 -4.11 46.64
CA LEU A 349 14.49 -2.71 47.02
C LEU A 349 15.86 -2.44 47.67
N ALA A 350 16.65 -3.47 47.97
CA ALA A 350 17.96 -3.37 48.62
C ALA A 350 18.94 -2.44 47.86
N HIS A 351 18.81 -2.37 46.54
CA HIS A 351 19.63 -1.51 45.66
C HIS A 351 19.52 -0.01 45.96
N ALA A 352 18.51 0.42 46.71
CA ALA A 352 18.30 1.83 46.99
C ALA A 352 19.44 2.47 47.80
N SER A 353 20.08 1.71 48.70
CA SER A 353 21.29 2.14 49.42
C SER A 353 21.90 0.96 50.20
N PRO A 354 23.17 1.02 50.64
CA PRO A 354 23.76 0.01 51.52
C PRO A 354 22.96 -0.26 52.81
N ALA A 355 22.31 0.75 53.38
CA ALA A 355 21.46 0.60 54.57
C ALA A 355 20.17 -0.21 54.30
N HIS A 356 19.62 -0.11 53.09
CA HIS A 356 18.47 -0.90 52.65
C HIS A 356 18.87 -2.37 52.48
N ALA A 357 20.03 -2.62 51.87
CA ALA A 357 20.59 -3.97 51.74
C ALA A 357 20.86 -4.61 53.11
N ALA A 358 21.44 -3.87 54.05
CA ALA A 358 21.64 -4.35 55.42
C ALA A 358 20.31 -4.68 56.13
N ALA A 359 19.32 -3.80 56.07
CA ALA A 359 18.01 -4.03 56.69
C ALA A 359 17.26 -5.24 56.08
N ALA A 360 17.37 -5.42 54.75
CA ALA A 360 16.82 -6.60 54.08
C ALA A 360 17.59 -7.88 54.46
N ALA A 361 18.91 -7.80 54.66
CA ALA A 361 19.72 -8.91 55.10
C ALA A 361 19.38 -9.35 56.54
N ASP A 362 19.18 -8.39 57.45
CA ASP A 362 18.77 -8.64 58.83
C ASP A 362 17.39 -9.31 58.89
N LEU A 363 16.45 -8.88 58.05
CA LEU A 363 15.15 -9.54 57.90
C LEU A 363 15.28 -11.01 57.51
N VAL A 364 16.13 -11.31 56.52
CA VAL A 364 16.36 -12.70 56.06
C VAL A 364 17.02 -13.54 57.16
N CYS A 365 17.97 -12.97 57.91
CA CYS A 365 18.63 -13.68 59.01
C CYS A 365 17.68 -13.96 60.19
N GLY A 366 16.70 -13.08 60.43
CA GLY A 366 15.70 -13.24 61.49
C GLY A 366 14.48 -14.09 61.12
N ALA A 367 14.30 -14.42 59.83
CA ALA A 367 13.13 -15.15 59.36
C ALA A 367 13.26 -16.68 59.44
N ARG A 368 12.15 -17.36 59.75
CA ARG A 368 12.03 -18.83 59.67
C ARG A 368 11.47 -19.27 58.31
N PHE A 369 12.10 -20.26 57.70
CA PHE A 369 11.76 -20.73 56.34
C PHE A 369 11.15 -22.13 56.29
N ASP A 370 10.89 -22.75 57.44
CA ASP A 370 10.56 -24.18 57.57
C ASP A 370 9.25 -24.57 56.87
N ASN A 371 8.31 -23.63 56.75
CA ASN A 371 6.97 -23.85 56.17
C ASN A 371 6.86 -23.51 54.66
N LEU A 372 7.95 -23.14 53.99
CA LEU A 372 7.92 -22.82 52.56
C LEU A 372 7.82 -24.12 51.71
N ALA A 373 6.60 -24.45 51.31
CA ALA A 373 6.33 -25.62 50.47
C ALA A 373 5.91 -25.26 49.02
N GLU A 374 5.24 -24.12 48.83
CA GLU A 374 4.74 -23.73 47.51
C GLU A 374 5.86 -23.34 46.54
N ARG A 375 5.66 -23.70 45.26
CA ARG A 375 6.64 -23.47 44.20
C ARG A 375 6.95 -21.98 44.02
N GLU A 376 5.94 -21.12 44.11
CA GLU A 376 6.10 -19.67 43.88
C GLU A 376 6.85 -18.99 45.05
N ASP A 377 6.57 -19.40 46.28
CA ASP A 377 7.26 -18.90 47.47
C ASP A 377 8.75 -19.25 47.47
N LEU A 378 9.07 -20.50 47.10
CA LEU A 378 10.44 -20.97 46.94
C LEU A 378 11.20 -20.22 45.83
N ARG A 379 10.51 -19.83 44.75
CA ARG A 379 11.09 -19.00 43.69
C ARG A 379 11.39 -17.59 44.15
N ARG A 380 10.47 -16.95 44.86
CA ARG A 380 10.64 -15.61 45.44
C ARG A 380 11.81 -15.55 46.40
N LEU A 381 11.94 -16.56 47.26
CA LEU A 381 13.10 -16.69 48.16
C LEU A 381 14.42 -16.79 47.40
N HIS A 382 14.48 -17.63 46.36
CA HIS A 382 15.72 -17.75 45.57
C HIS A 382 16.08 -16.43 44.88
N GLN A 383 15.10 -15.74 44.30
CA GLN A 383 15.30 -14.44 43.67
C GLN A 383 15.76 -13.37 44.67
N ALA A 384 15.24 -13.39 45.90
CA ALA A 384 15.66 -12.51 46.97
C ALA A 384 17.14 -12.72 47.35
N LEU A 385 17.58 -13.98 47.48
CA LEU A 385 18.97 -14.33 47.74
C LEU A 385 19.89 -13.88 46.59
N LEU A 386 19.46 -14.04 45.34
CA LEU A 386 20.20 -13.54 44.19
C LEU A 386 20.34 -12.02 44.22
N ALA A 387 19.26 -11.29 44.55
CA ALA A 387 19.30 -9.84 44.66
C ALA A 387 20.28 -9.38 45.75
N LEU A 388 20.17 -9.94 46.96
CA LEU A 388 21.04 -9.57 48.08
C LEU A 388 22.51 -9.94 47.85
N ARG A 389 22.80 -10.97 47.04
CA ARG A 389 24.18 -11.31 46.66
C ARG A 389 24.87 -10.18 45.91
N VAL A 390 24.12 -9.44 45.10
CA VAL A 390 24.61 -8.30 44.30
C VAL A 390 24.83 -7.07 45.18
N GLU A 391 23.93 -6.84 46.13
CA GLU A 391 23.94 -5.63 46.95
C GLU A 391 24.82 -5.73 48.22
N LEU A 392 25.18 -6.94 48.65
CA LEU A 392 26.02 -7.20 49.83
C LEU A 392 27.44 -7.61 49.44
N ASP A 393 28.42 -7.27 50.29
CA ASP A 393 29.75 -7.82 50.17
C ASP A 393 29.78 -9.34 50.40
N ALA A 394 30.87 -10.00 49.98
CA ALA A 394 30.99 -11.45 50.01
C ALA A 394 30.88 -12.04 51.43
N GLU A 395 31.30 -11.32 52.48
CA GLU A 395 31.27 -11.82 53.85
C GLU A 395 29.88 -11.65 54.47
N ALA A 396 29.26 -10.49 54.29
CA ALA A 396 27.88 -10.21 54.69
C ALA A 396 26.91 -11.20 54.04
N PHE A 397 27.08 -11.49 52.74
CA PHE A 397 26.26 -12.49 52.07
C PHE A 397 26.49 -13.91 52.60
N ARG A 398 27.75 -14.34 52.83
CA ARG A 398 28.04 -15.66 53.42
C ARG A 398 27.42 -15.83 54.80
N ARG A 399 27.39 -14.76 55.60
CA ARG A 399 26.70 -14.75 56.90
C ARG A 399 25.20 -14.96 56.71
N LEU A 400 24.56 -14.21 55.82
CA LEU A 400 23.15 -14.35 55.49
C LEU A 400 22.81 -15.75 54.98
N GLU A 401 23.60 -16.27 54.04
CA GLU A 401 23.36 -17.56 53.40
C GLU A 401 23.31 -18.69 54.44
N ARG A 402 24.19 -18.66 55.45
CA ARG A 402 24.22 -19.65 56.55
C ARG A 402 22.94 -19.72 57.37
N HIS A 403 22.17 -18.64 57.46
CA HIS A 403 20.91 -18.60 58.23
C HIS A 403 19.73 -19.23 57.47
N VAL A 404 19.80 -19.35 56.14
CA VAL A 404 18.78 -20.06 55.35
C VAL A 404 19.15 -21.55 55.28
N PRO A 405 18.32 -22.49 55.77
CA PRO A 405 18.67 -23.91 55.79
C PRO A 405 19.06 -24.46 54.41
N ALA A 406 20.13 -25.27 54.34
CA ALA A 406 20.66 -25.79 53.08
C ALA A 406 19.61 -26.56 52.24
N ILE A 407 18.72 -27.30 52.90
CA ILE A 407 17.61 -28.02 52.25
C ILE A 407 16.61 -27.05 51.58
N VAL A 408 16.32 -25.92 52.24
CA VAL A 408 15.42 -24.88 51.70
C VAL A 408 16.12 -24.18 50.53
N ARG A 409 17.40 -23.84 50.63
CA ARG A 409 18.17 -23.26 49.51
C ARG A 409 18.18 -24.18 48.29
N ALA A 410 18.35 -25.49 48.49
CA ALA A 410 18.31 -26.48 47.41
C ALA A 410 16.92 -26.63 46.77
N ARG A 411 15.84 -26.56 47.57
CA ARG A 411 14.45 -26.57 47.08
C ARG A 411 14.12 -25.29 46.31
N ALA A 412 14.51 -24.14 46.85
CA ALA A 412 14.36 -22.82 46.22
C ALA A 412 15.09 -22.75 44.88
N ARG A 413 16.35 -23.20 44.83
CA ARG A 413 17.14 -23.30 43.59
C ARG A 413 16.48 -24.24 42.57
N ARG A 414 15.95 -25.39 42.99
CA ARG A 414 15.23 -26.32 42.08
C ARG A 414 13.93 -25.71 41.54
N ALA A 415 13.17 -25.01 42.38
CA ALA A 415 11.93 -24.33 41.97
C ALA A 415 12.20 -23.21 40.97
N TRP A 416 13.31 -22.47 41.16
CA TRP A 416 13.81 -21.47 40.22
C TRP A 416 14.21 -22.08 38.88
N ARG A 417 15.10 -23.08 38.88
CA ARG A 417 15.58 -23.73 37.64
C ARG A 417 14.44 -24.25 36.78
N ARG A 418 13.49 -24.99 37.37
CA ARG A 418 12.31 -25.47 36.64
C ARG A 418 11.47 -24.34 36.04
N ALA A 419 11.34 -23.21 36.73
CA ALA A 419 10.58 -22.07 36.22
C ALA A 419 11.30 -21.32 35.09
N GLU A 420 12.63 -21.28 35.12
CA GLU A 420 13.43 -20.74 34.00
C GLU A 420 13.41 -21.70 32.79
N ASP A 421 13.47 -23.02 33.01
CA ASP A 421 13.33 -24.03 31.95
C ASP A 421 11.94 -23.96 31.26
N ASP A 422 10.86 -23.81 32.05
CA ASP A 422 9.49 -23.67 31.53
C ASP A 422 9.34 -22.40 30.65
N ARG A 423 10.08 -21.32 30.95
CA ARG A 423 10.07 -20.07 30.15
C ARG A 423 10.79 -20.23 28.82
N HIS A 424 11.84 -21.05 28.76
CA HIS A 424 12.63 -21.26 27.55
C HIS A 424 11.82 -21.93 26.42
N GLN A 425 10.84 -22.78 26.75
CA GLN A 425 10.02 -23.48 25.74
C GLN A 425 9.02 -22.57 24.99
N GLY A 426 8.86 -21.30 25.41
CA GLY A 426 7.86 -20.37 24.90
C GLY A 426 8.41 -19.20 24.06
N SER A 427 9.43 -19.40 23.20
CA SER A 427 9.97 -18.30 22.37
C SER A 427 8.88 -17.65 21.50
N SER A 428 8.50 -16.42 21.85
CA SER A 428 7.51 -15.66 21.08
C SER A 428 8.02 -15.32 19.67
N ALA A 429 7.11 -15.04 18.73
CA ALA A 429 7.48 -14.61 17.37
C ALA A 429 8.37 -13.35 17.36
N ARG A 430 8.31 -12.52 18.40
CA ARG A 430 9.16 -11.33 18.55
C ARG A 430 10.60 -11.69 18.93
N HIS A 431 10.79 -12.66 19.82
CA HIS A 431 12.12 -13.18 20.15
C HIS A 431 12.77 -13.79 18.90
N ARG A 432 12.03 -14.58 18.12
CA ARG A 432 12.52 -15.09 16.83
C ARG A 432 12.92 -13.96 15.87
N ALA A 433 12.09 -12.92 15.75
CA ALA A 433 12.40 -11.81 14.85
C ALA A 433 13.66 -11.01 15.25
N VAL A 434 13.90 -10.80 16.55
CA VAL A 434 15.15 -10.17 17.03
C VAL A 434 16.33 -11.11 16.78
N ALA A 435 16.18 -12.41 17.05
CA ALA A 435 17.20 -13.43 16.80
C ALA A 435 17.56 -13.52 15.31
N ASP A 436 16.58 -13.55 14.42
CA ASP A 436 16.78 -13.59 12.96
C ASP A 436 17.47 -12.31 12.46
N THR A 437 17.12 -11.15 13.06
CA THR A 437 17.77 -9.88 12.72
C THR A 437 19.23 -9.88 13.17
N LEU A 438 19.52 -10.36 14.39
CA LEU A 438 20.91 -10.58 14.83
C LEU A 438 21.60 -11.58 13.92
N ALA A 439 21.02 -12.75 13.66
CA ALA A 439 21.56 -13.75 12.75
C ALA A 439 21.73 -13.26 11.31
N SER A 440 21.19 -12.11 10.90
CA SER A 440 21.50 -11.47 9.61
C SER A 440 22.77 -10.60 9.65
N LEU A 441 23.21 -10.17 10.83
CA LEU A 441 24.43 -9.41 11.09
C LEU A 441 25.67 -10.31 11.29
N LYS A 442 25.67 -11.54 10.72
CA LYS A 442 26.59 -12.68 11.00
C LYS A 442 28.09 -12.36 11.06
N THR A 443 28.53 -11.29 10.42
CA THR A 443 29.94 -10.89 10.37
C THR A 443 30.39 -10.06 11.57
N GLN A 444 29.47 -9.64 12.46
CA GLN A 444 29.73 -8.67 13.52
C GLN A 444 29.47 -9.21 14.94
N HIS A 445 29.00 -10.44 15.10
CA HIS A 445 28.77 -11.06 16.40
C HIS A 445 28.50 -12.56 16.31
N GLU A 446 28.71 -13.26 17.42
CA GLU A 446 28.34 -14.68 17.61
C GLU A 446 27.20 -14.77 18.63
N VAL A 447 26.12 -15.51 18.29
CA VAL A 447 25.01 -15.81 19.20
C VAL A 447 25.32 -17.11 19.95
N VAL A 448 25.52 -17.03 21.26
CA VAL A 448 25.87 -18.19 22.10
C VAL A 448 24.65 -18.70 22.86
N ALA A 449 24.47 -20.01 22.94
CA ALA A 449 23.40 -20.64 23.71
C ALA A 449 23.81 -20.81 25.18
N THR A 450 23.08 -20.11 26.06
CA THR A 450 22.96 -20.28 27.52
C THR A 450 24.22 -20.10 28.37
N VAL A 451 24.22 -19.08 29.24
CA VAL A 451 25.16 -19.01 30.37
C VAL A 451 24.56 -19.78 31.55
N ARG A 452 25.24 -20.83 31.98
CA ARG A 452 24.97 -21.51 33.26
C ARG A 452 26.12 -21.24 34.19
N ASP A 453 25.83 -20.76 35.39
CA ASP A 453 26.82 -20.54 36.43
C ASP A 453 26.52 -21.37 37.69
N GLU A 454 27.44 -21.33 38.64
CA GLU A 454 27.38 -22.07 39.92
C GLU A 454 26.30 -21.54 40.89
N TYR A 455 25.71 -20.37 40.61
CA TYR A 455 24.83 -19.63 41.52
C TYR A 455 23.33 -19.70 41.15
N GLY A 456 22.99 -20.01 39.90
CA GLY A 456 21.62 -20.27 39.46
C GLY A 456 21.42 -19.92 37.99
N ASP A 457 20.78 -20.82 37.24
CA ASP A 457 20.51 -20.63 35.81
C ASP A 457 19.66 -19.35 35.63
N LEU A 458 20.26 -18.30 35.05
CA LEU A 458 19.57 -17.09 34.61
C LEU A 458 19.42 -17.17 33.10
N TYR A 459 18.18 -17.21 32.62
CA TYR A 459 17.93 -17.23 31.19
C TYR A 459 18.16 -15.84 30.58
N VAL A 460 19.07 -15.75 29.62
CA VAL A 460 19.26 -14.58 28.77
C VAL A 460 18.62 -14.86 27.41
N ASP A 461 17.84 -13.92 26.88
CA ASP A 461 17.17 -14.13 25.60
C ASP A 461 18.19 -14.38 24.47
N MET A 462 19.23 -13.55 24.40
CA MET A 462 20.31 -13.66 23.41
C MET A 462 21.64 -13.20 24.01
N LEU A 463 22.68 -14.03 23.89
CA LEU A 463 24.04 -13.62 24.19
C LEU A 463 24.76 -13.25 22.90
N VAL A 464 25.28 -12.04 22.84
CA VAL A 464 25.94 -11.47 21.67
C VAL A 464 27.40 -11.22 22.01
N LYS A 465 28.29 -12.04 21.45
CA LYS A 465 29.74 -11.83 21.56
C LYS A 465 30.19 -10.93 20.42
N LYS A 466 30.83 -9.80 20.74
CA LYS A 466 31.43 -8.91 19.73
C LYS A 466 32.72 -9.55 19.18
N PRO A 467 33.19 -9.17 17.96
CA PRO A 467 34.35 -9.79 17.31
C PRO A 467 35.66 -9.47 18.02
N ASP A 468 35.70 -8.38 18.78
CA ASP A 468 36.84 -7.99 19.60
C ASP A 468 37.00 -8.95 20.78
N PRO A 469 38.12 -9.70 20.90
CA PRO A 469 38.37 -10.62 22.00
C PRO A 469 38.40 -9.96 23.38
N SER A 470 38.58 -8.64 23.45
CA SER A 470 38.62 -7.86 24.69
C SER A 470 37.26 -7.29 25.11
N ALA A 471 36.24 -7.37 24.24
CA ALA A 471 34.91 -6.83 24.52
C ALA A 471 34.07 -7.76 25.41
N LEU A 472 33.38 -7.18 26.40
CA LEU A 472 32.44 -7.88 27.26
C LEU A 472 31.33 -8.55 26.43
N VAL A 473 30.89 -9.75 26.85
CA VAL A 473 29.74 -10.44 26.25
C VAL A 473 28.48 -9.63 26.54
N VAL A 474 27.71 -9.31 25.51
CA VAL A 474 26.47 -8.53 25.64
C VAL A 474 25.31 -9.48 25.92
N ALA A 475 24.58 -9.26 27.02
CA ALA A 475 23.31 -9.91 27.29
C ALA A 475 22.17 -9.05 26.71
N LEU A 476 21.58 -9.50 25.60
CA LEU A 476 20.48 -8.80 24.94
C LEU A 476 19.14 -9.38 25.42
N GLU A 477 18.29 -8.50 25.94
CA GLU A 477 16.98 -8.82 26.52
C GLU A 477 15.85 -8.16 25.69
N PHE A 478 14.88 -8.95 25.23
CA PHE A 478 13.68 -8.44 24.58
C PHE A 478 12.57 -8.19 25.61
N ASP A 479 12.42 -6.93 26.00
CA ASP A 479 11.44 -6.56 27.03
C ASP A 479 10.03 -6.41 26.40
N GLY A 480 9.13 -7.35 26.70
CA GLY A 480 7.72 -7.31 26.28
C GLY A 480 6.84 -6.35 27.09
N PRO A 481 5.53 -6.23 26.79
CA PRO A 481 4.59 -5.35 27.51
C PRO A 481 4.56 -5.52 29.03
N SER A 482 4.75 -6.75 29.52
CA SER A 482 4.78 -7.06 30.97
C SER A 482 6.02 -6.54 31.70
N HIS A 483 7.04 -6.06 30.99
CA HIS A 483 8.29 -5.56 31.57
C HIS A 483 8.23 -4.07 31.91
N PHE A 484 7.18 -3.38 31.48
CA PHE A 484 7.04 -1.93 31.58
C PHE A 484 5.75 -1.53 32.31
N CYS A 485 5.76 -0.31 32.85
CA CYS A 485 4.55 0.34 33.33
C CYS A 485 3.53 0.51 32.20
N ALA A 486 2.25 0.47 32.54
CA ALA A 486 1.14 0.55 31.60
C ALA A 486 0.87 1.98 31.10
N ASN A 487 1.24 2.99 31.89
CA ASN A 487 1.10 4.41 31.58
C ASN A 487 2.43 5.07 31.17
N ASP A 488 2.36 6.24 30.53
CA ASP A 488 3.53 7.00 30.10
C ASP A 488 4.12 7.85 31.25
N PRO A 489 5.45 7.93 31.41
CA PRO A 489 6.46 7.19 30.66
C PRO A 489 6.48 5.70 31.05
N ARG A 490 6.47 4.82 30.05
CA ARG A 490 6.50 3.35 30.22
C ARG A 490 7.88 2.88 30.68
N ARG A 491 8.21 3.11 31.94
CA ARG A 491 9.49 2.70 32.55
C ARG A 491 9.51 1.20 32.86
N PRO A 492 10.68 0.57 32.94
CA PRO A 492 10.80 -0.82 33.37
C PRO A 492 10.26 -1.04 34.79
N LEU A 493 9.68 -2.22 35.03
CA LEU A 493 9.25 -2.67 36.35
C LEU A 493 10.43 -3.20 37.18
N GLY A 494 10.24 -3.30 38.49
CA GLY A 494 11.32 -3.67 39.42
C GLY A 494 11.90 -5.06 39.19
N HIS A 495 11.09 -6.03 38.75
CA HIS A 495 11.61 -7.35 38.38
C HIS A 495 12.49 -7.31 37.12
N THR A 496 12.18 -6.45 36.15
CA THR A 496 13.01 -6.20 34.96
C THR A 496 14.34 -5.57 35.36
N MET A 497 14.29 -4.55 36.23
CA MET A 497 15.49 -3.88 36.74
C MET A 497 16.37 -4.83 37.56
N LEU A 498 15.76 -5.68 38.39
CA LEU A 498 16.49 -6.71 39.13
C LEU A 498 17.21 -7.68 38.20
N LYS A 499 16.56 -8.17 37.14
CA LYS A 499 17.20 -9.07 36.17
C LYS A 499 18.42 -8.40 35.52
N ARG A 500 18.32 -7.12 35.15
CA ARG A 500 19.45 -6.35 34.59
C ARG A 500 20.62 -6.27 35.57
N ARG A 501 20.36 -5.88 36.83
CA ARG A 501 21.42 -5.83 37.88
C ARG A 501 22.08 -7.20 38.09
N LEU A 502 21.30 -8.29 38.07
CA LEU A 502 21.83 -9.65 38.22
C LEU A 502 22.75 -10.08 37.07
N LEU A 503 22.48 -9.62 35.85
CA LEU A 503 23.32 -9.87 34.67
C LEU A 503 24.56 -8.98 34.67
N GLU A 504 24.40 -7.69 35.01
CA GLU A 504 25.52 -6.73 35.13
C GLU A 504 26.53 -7.19 36.20
N ALA A 505 26.05 -7.67 37.36
CA ALA A 505 26.91 -8.21 38.42
C ALA A 505 27.69 -9.48 38.01
N ARG A 506 27.28 -10.16 36.94
CA ARG A 506 27.97 -11.31 36.34
C ARG A 506 28.95 -10.92 35.22
N GLY A 507 29.16 -9.62 35.02
CA GLY A 507 30.08 -9.09 34.02
C GLY A 507 29.48 -8.98 32.61
N PHE A 508 28.16 -9.08 32.45
CA PHE A 508 27.51 -8.84 31.16
C PHE A 508 27.26 -7.34 30.94
N ASP A 509 27.48 -6.87 29.71
CA ASP A 509 26.92 -5.59 29.24
C ASP A 509 25.46 -5.83 28.84
N VAL A 510 24.49 -5.27 29.56
CA VAL A 510 23.07 -5.60 29.37
C VAL A 510 22.40 -4.61 28.43
N VAL A 511 21.88 -5.12 27.31
CA VAL A 511 21.20 -4.32 26.29
C VAL A 511 19.72 -4.71 26.21
N SER A 512 18.85 -3.76 26.54
CA SER A 512 17.40 -3.93 26.40
C SER A 512 16.91 -3.51 25.01
N VAL A 513 16.09 -4.37 24.41
CA VAL A 513 15.24 -4.10 23.23
C VAL A 513 13.77 -4.03 23.69
N PRO A 514 13.24 -2.83 23.99
CA PRO A 514 11.83 -2.66 24.33
C PRO A 514 10.92 -3.01 23.15
N TYR A 515 9.83 -3.73 23.38
CA TYR A 515 8.79 -3.97 22.37
C TYR A 515 8.23 -2.65 21.80
N LEU A 516 8.17 -1.60 22.62
CA LEU A 516 7.69 -0.27 22.24
C LEU A 516 8.48 0.32 21.08
N ASP A 517 9.79 0.10 21.09
CA ASP A 517 10.71 0.59 20.06
C ASP A 517 10.76 -0.41 18.90
N TRP A 518 10.77 -1.71 19.19
CA TRP A 518 10.89 -2.77 18.20
C TRP A 518 9.65 -2.90 17.30
N ASP A 519 8.45 -2.88 17.88
CA ASP A 519 7.19 -3.02 17.14
C ASP A 519 6.87 -1.74 16.33
N ARG A 520 7.47 -0.58 16.67
CA ARG A 520 7.42 0.64 15.85
C ARG A 520 8.20 0.51 14.55
N ILE A 521 9.18 -0.39 14.50
CA ILE A 521 9.95 -0.67 13.30
C ILE A 521 9.17 -1.71 12.48
N PRO A 522 8.66 -1.34 11.28
CA PRO A 522 7.86 -2.24 10.48
C PRO A 522 8.57 -3.56 10.21
N PHE A 523 7.86 -4.68 10.24
CA PHE A 523 8.52 -6.00 10.22
C PHE A 523 9.28 -6.33 8.93
N TRP A 524 8.91 -5.68 7.83
CA TRP A 524 9.58 -5.76 6.54
C TRP A 524 10.81 -4.83 6.43
N SER A 525 11.03 -3.94 7.41
CA SER A 525 12.14 -2.99 7.44
C SER A 525 13.38 -3.63 8.09
N SER A 526 13.88 -4.72 7.49
CA SER A 526 15.02 -5.48 8.02
C SER A 526 16.23 -4.58 8.30
N MET A 527 16.49 -3.59 7.45
CA MET A 527 17.58 -2.63 7.62
C MET A 527 17.38 -1.66 8.80
N GLU A 528 16.15 -1.20 9.07
CA GLU A 528 15.91 -0.35 10.25
C GLU A 528 15.98 -1.16 11.54
N ARG A 529 15.55 -2.44 11.50
CA ARG A 529 15.72 -3.39 12.61
C ARG A 529 17.20 -3.67 12.86
N GLN A 530 17.98 -3.91 11.82
CA GLN A 530 19.44 -4.05 11.87
C GLN A 530 20.09 -2.78 12.43
N ARG A 531 19.77 -1.58 11.91
CA ARG A 531 20.28 -0.29 12.42
C ARG A 531 19.92 -0.06 13.88
N TYR A 532 18.70 -0.42 14.26
CA TYR A 532 18.24 -0.29 15.63
C TYR A 532 19.05 -1.20 16.56
N LEU A 533 19.27 -2.46 16.19
CA LEU A 533 20.11 -3.38 16.97
C LEU A 533 21.58 -2.94 16.97
N GLN A 534 22.14 -2.51 15.84
CA GLN A 534 23.52 -1.99 15.78
C GLN A 534 23.72 -0.77 16.69
N ARG A 535 22.76 0.17 16.73
CA ARG A 535 22.82 1.30 17.67
C ARG A 535 22.73 0.83 19.12
N LYS A 536 21.82 -0.09 19.43
CA LYS A 536 21.66 -0.67 20.78
C LYS A 536 22.91 -1.42 21.23
N LEU A 537 23.56 -2.13 20.31
CA LEU A 537 24.78 -2.92 20.54
C LEU A 537 26.08 -2.11 20.40
N ARG A 538 25.99 -0.83 19.97
CA ARG A 538 27.12 0.07 19.69
C ARG A 538 28.11 -0.48 18.65
N ILE A 539 27.62 -1.17 17.61
CA ILE A 539 28.45 -1.68 16.52
C ILE A 539 28.61 -0.56 15.47
N THR A 540 29.83 -0.04 15.31
CA THR A 540 30.12 1.17 14.53
C THR A 540 30.70 0.81 13.17
N GLU A 541 29.84 0.62 12.17
CA GLU A 541 30.27 0.65 10.76
C GLU A 541 29.12 1.11 9.85
N THR A 542 29.48 1.82 8.78
CA THR A 542 28.57 2.50 7.86
C THR A 542 27.77 1.47 7.05
N LEU A 543 26.50 1.27 7.39
CA LEU A 543 25.57 0.52 6.54
C LEU A 543 25.42 1.23 5.19
N ARG A 544 26.08 0.69 4.16
CA ARG A 544 25.75 0.98 2.76
C ARG A 544 24.27 0.63 2.55
N TYR A 545 23.51 1.59 2.03
CA TYR A 545 22.09 1.39 1.76
C TYR A 545 21.93 0.28 0.70
N GLN A 546 21.47 -0.89 1.13
CA GLN A 546 21.06 -1.98 0.25
C GLN A 546 19.54 -1.92 -0.04
N GLY A 547 18.92 -0.74 -0.14
CA GLY A 547 17.52 -0.66 -0.57
C GLY A 547 17.32 -1.13 -2.02
N GLY A 548 18.40 -1.14 -2.81
CA GLY A 548 18.48 -1.89 -4.04
C GLY A 548 18.37 -3.40 -3.83
N ASP A 549 18.88 -3.98 -2.73
CA ASP A 549 18.95 -5.43 -2.57
C ASP A 549 17.67 -6.08 -2.06
N ASN A 550 16.76 -5.38 -1.36
CA ASN A 550 15.41 -5.94 -1.11
C ASN A 550 14.60 -5.95 -2.41
N ALA A 551 14.63 -4.87 -3.21
CA ALA A 551 14.02 -4.88 -4.53
C ALA A 551 14.66 -5.96 -5.44
N ARG A 552 16.00 -6.05 -5.48
CA ARG A 552 16.72 -7.05 -6.29
C ARG A 552 16.57 -8.49 -5.78
N SER A 553 16.51 -8.73 -4.48
CA SER A 553 16.19 -10.05 -3.91
C SER A 553 14.73 -10.44 -4.14
N GLU A 554 13.85 -9.45 -4.32
CA GLU A 554 12.48 -9.63 -4.83
C GLU A 554 12.40 -9.65 -6.38
N GLY A 555 13.52 -9.47 -7.09
CA GLY A 555 13.62 -9.49 -8.56
C GLY A 555 13.14 -8.21 -9.29
N LEU A 556 13.14 -7.06 -8.63
CA LEU A 556 12.69 -5.76 -9.17
C LEU A 556 13.87 -4.86 -9.60
N ASP A 557 13.72 -4.21 -10.76
CA ASP A 557 14.78 -3.38 -11.36
C ASP A 557 14.89 -1.94 -10.79
N PHE A 558 13.78 -1.38 -10.30
CA PHE A 558 13.69 -0.01 -9.79
C PHE A 558 12.49 0.19 -8.84
N LEU A 559 12.44 1.35 -8.17
CA LEU A 559 11.40 1.72 -7.21
C LEU A 559 10.76 3.06 -7.58
N VAL A 560 9.44 3.17 -7.37
CA VAL A 560 8.72 4.44 -7.42
C VAL A 560 8.50 4.95 -6.00
N VAL A 561 9.14 6.06 -5.62
CA VAL A 561 9.14 6.56 -4.24
C VAL A 561 8.65 8.00 -4.12
N PRO A 562 7.89 8.35 -3.06
CA PRO A 562 7.53 9.74 -2.80
C PRO A 562 8.79 10.60 -2.58
N LEU A 563 8.90 11.71 -3.31
CA LEU A 563 10.01 12.68 -3.16
C LEU A 563 9.98 13.35 -1.79
N VAL A 564 8.78 13.55 -1.26
CA VAL A 564 8.52 14.08 0.08
C VAL A 564 7.47 13.19 0.74
N HIS A 565 7.49 13.14 2.08
CA HIS A 565 6.51 12.35 2.82
C HIS A 565 5.07 12.76 2.44
N PRO A 566 4.21 11.85 1.94
CA PRO A 566 2.92 12.20 1.32
C PRO A 566 1.93 12.96 2.23
N ARG A 567 2.03 12.77 3.56
CA ARG A 567 1.17 13.45 4.54
C ARG A 567 1.74 14.80 5.02
N LEU A 568 2.94 15.19 4.59
CA LEU A 568 3.52 16.46 4.96
C LEU A 568 2.88 17.59 4.14
N SER A 569 1.74 18.07 4.62
CA SER A 569 1.08 19.28 4.08
C SER A 569 1.92 20.52 4.40
N ARG A 570 2.11 21.40 3.40
CA ARG A 570 2.89 22.63 3.52
C ARG A 570 1.92 23.82 3.49
N ASP A 571 2.12 24.79 4.38
CA ASP A 571 1.25 25.95 4.53
C ASP A 571 1.41 26.95 3.37
N VAL A 572 0.50 27.94 3.32
CA VAL A 572 0.34 28.89 2.19
C VAL A 572 1.58 29.78 1.98
N LEU A 573 2.46 29.83 2.98
CA LEU A 573 3.72 30.56 2.92
C LEU A 573 4.87 29.72 2.33
N GLY A 574 4.72 28.39 2.20
CA GLY A 574 5.47 27.49 1.31
C GLY A 574 7.00 27.40 1.47
N ILE A 575 7.61 28.33 2.21
CA ILE A 575 9.03 28.59 2.45
C ILE A 575 9.10 29.30 3.81
N SER A 576 8.44 28.78 4.84
CA SER A 576 8.74 29.28 6.18
C SER A 576 10.10 28.71 6.56
N ASP A 577 11.15 29.48 6.31
CA ASP A 577 12.52 29.26 6.83
C ASP A 577 12.55 29.18 8.38
N ARG A 578 11.39 29.31 9.03
CA ARG A 578 11.20 29.10 10.47
C ARG A 578 11.03 27.64 10.87
N ARG A 579 10.83 26.71 9.92
CA ARG A 579 10.82 25.27 10.26
C ARG A 579 12.26 24.77 10.35
N THR A 580 12.70 24.43 11.57
CA THR A 580 14.03 23.89 11.84
C THR A 580 14.24 22.44 11.37
N ARG A 581 13.20 21.79 10.84
CA ARG A 581 13.26 20.39 10.36
C ARG A 581 13.35 20.32 8.83
N PRO A 582 14.12 19.37 8.27
CA PRO A 582 14.28 19.25 6.82
C PRO A 582 12.97 18.91 6.11
N MET A 583 12.81 19.40 4.88
CA MET A 583 11.63 19.14 4.04
C MET A 583 11.44 17.64 3.73
N THR A 584 12.55 16.93 3.51
CA THR A 584 12.56 15.51 3.13
C THR A 584 13.88 14.84 3.55
N ARG A 585 14.07 13.58 3.16
CA ARG A 585 15.30 12.80 3.40
C ARG A 585 16.48 13.39 2.62
N SER A 586 17.70 13.22 3.13
CA SER A 586 18.91 13.62 2.41
C SER A 586 19.15 12.75 1.17
N ASP A 587 19.66 13.39 0.14
CA ASP A 587 20.29 12.80 -1.05
C ASP A 587 21.39 11.79 -0.70
N LEU A 588 22.17 12.00 0.36
CA LEU A 588 23.27 11.12 0.81
C LEU A 588 22.83 9.70 1.25
N VAL A 589 21.54 9.40 1.23
CA VAL A 589 21.00 8.05 1.52
C VAL A 589 21.35 7.06 0.40
N LEU A 590 21.58 7.56 -0.82
CA LEU A 590 21.93 6.79 -2.01
C LEU A 590 23.07 7.48 -2.76
N SER A 591 23.87 6.73 -3.49
CA SER A 591 24.81 7.32 -4.45
C SER A 591 24.04 7.97 -5.62
N SER A 592 24.66 8.96 -6.28
CA SER A 592 24.05 9.62 -7.45
C SER A 592 23.68 8.61 -8.55
N GLY A 593 24.53 7.60 -8.79
CA GLY A 593 24.25 6.55 -9.77
C GLY A 593 23.04 5.68 -9.40
N GLU A 594 22.83 5.41 -8.11
CA GLU A 594 21.65 4.68 -7.64
C GLU A 594 20.38 5.51 -7.73
N TRP A 595 20.42 6.81 -7.43
CA TRP A 595 19.29 7.72 -7.65
C TRP A 595 18.88 7.74 -9.12
N SER A 596 19.83 7.91 -10.03
CA SER A 596 19.55 7.99 -11.47
C SER A 596 19.04 6.66 -12.05
N ARG A 597 19.49 5.52 -11.53
CA ARG A 597 19.19 4.19 -12.10
C ARG A 597 18.02 3.47 -11.44
N LEU A 598 17.92 3.54 -10.11
CA LEU A 598 17.03 2.68 -9.31
C LEU A 598 15.77 3.40 -8.83
N VAL A 599 15.67 4.73 -8.99
CA VAL A 599 14.62 5.53 -8.37
C VAL A 599 13.87 6.35 -9.41
N VAL A 600 12.55 6.17 -9.44
CA VAL A 600 11.60 7.08 -10.07
C VAL A 600 10.89 7.85 -8.95
N GLY A 601 10.95 9.18 -9.01
CA GLY A 601 10.30 10.03 -8.01
C GLY A 601 8.78 10.02 -8.15
N ARG A 602 8.03 10.26 -7.08
CA ARG A 602 6.59 10.51 -7.12
C ARG A 602 6.28 11.81 -6.40
N VAL A 603 5.60 12.73 -7.10
CA VAL A 603 5.19 14.02 -6.54
C VAL A 603 4.04 13.82 -5.56
N SER A 604 4.03 14.59 -4.47
CA SER A 604 2.90 14.62 -3.53
C SER A 604 1.57 14.91 -4.24
N MET A 605 0.47 14.26 -3.83
CA MET A 605 -0.85 14.41 -4.48
C MET A 605 -1.60 15.69 -4.08
N TRP A 606 -1.43 16.17 -2.84
CA TRP A 606 -2.22 17.28 -2.30
C TRP A 606 -2.04 18.64 -3.01
N PRO A 607 -0.85 19.00 -3.55
CA PRO A 607 -0.69 20.27 -4.27
C PRO A 607 -1.51 20.31 -5.56
N TRP A 608 -1.54 19.21 -6.32
CA TRP A 608 -2.30 19.11 -7.57
C TRP A 608 -3.80 19.33 -7.37
N ARG A 609 -4.35 18.87 -6.23
CA ARG A 609 -5.76 19.10 -5.85
C ARG A 609 -6.07 20.57 -5.55
N SER A 610 -5.07 21.40 -5.27
CA SER A 610 -5.23 22.78 -4.81
C SER A 610 -4.84 23.84 -5.85
N ILE A 611 -4.39 23.41 -7.04
CA ILE A 611 -3.74 24.28 -8.04
C ILE A 611 -4.70 25.29 -8.71
N GLY A 612 -6.01 24.99 -8.70
CA GLY A 612 -7.07 25.87 -9.22
C GLY A 612 -7.84 26.66 -8.15
N GLY A 613 -7.48 26.52 -6.87
CA GLY A 613 -8.23 27.12 -5.75
C GLY A 613 -7.52 28.27 -5.04
N ALA A 614 -8.05 28.67 -3.87
CA ALA A 614 -7.50 29.77 -3.05
C ALA A 614 -6.03 29.56 -2.61
N ARG A 615 -5.51 28.33 -2.66
CA ARG A 615 -4.13 27.97 -2.30
C ARG A 615 -3.21 27.74 -3.50
N ARG A 616 -3.60 28.19 -4.71
CA ARG A 616 -2.85 27.95 -5.96
C ARG A 616 -1.37 28.32 -5.91
N ALA A 617 -1.01 29.44 -5.27
CA ALA A 617 0.38 29.91 -5.22
C ALA A 617 1.27 28.96 -4.40
N ALA A 618 0.78 28.53 -3.24
CA ALA A 618 1.48 27.60 -2.36
C ALA A 618 1.55 26.19 -2.95
N ALA A 619 0.48 25.73 -3.59
CA ALA A 619 0.46 24.47 -4.33
C ALA A 619 1.50 24.46 -5.46
N ALA A 620 1.55 25.53 -6.26
CA ALA A 620 2.53 25.67 -7.34
C ALA A 620 3.97 25.72 -6.82
N ALA A 621 4.21 26.42 -5.70
CA ALA A 621 5.52 26.44 -5.04
C ALA A 621 5.95 25.04 -4.54
N ALA A 622 5.02 24.29 -3.93
CA ALA A 622 5.29 22.94 -3.43
C ALA A 622 5.66 21.95 -4.55
N VAL A 623 4.94 21.99 -5.68
CA VAL A 623 5.25 21.18 -6.87
C VAL A 623 6.60 21.57 -7.47
N ARG A 624 6.86 22.87 -7.68
CA ARG A 624 8.16 23.33 -8.19
C ARG A 624 9.31 22.82 -7.34
N ARG A 625 9.19 22.96 -6.02
CA ARG A 625 10.24 22.54 -5.09
C ARG A 625 10.52 21.03 -5.14
N GLU A 626 9.48 20.20 -5.30
CA GLU A 626 9.67 18.75 -5.47
C GLU A 626 10.32 18.39 -6.80
N LEU A 627 9.96 19.07 -7.89
CA LEU A 627 10.52 18.79 -9.21
C LEU A 627 11.97 19.32 -9.33
N GLU A 628 12.28 20.46 -8.71
CA GLU A 628 13.66 20.94 -8.52
C GLU A 628 14.48 19.95 -7.69
N TRP A 629 13.89 19.39 -6.63
CA TRP A 629 14.55 18.35 -5.83
C TRP A 629 14.80 17.07 -6.64
N ALA A 630 13.87 16.65 -7.48
CA ALA A 630 14.08 15.53 -8.39
C ALA A 630 15.22 15.79 -9.40
N GLY A 631 15.30 17.01 -9.93
CA GLY A 631 16.42 17.44 -10.79
C GLY A 631 17.76 17.41 -10.04
N HIS A 632 17.79 17.88 -8.79
CA HIS A 632 18.99 17.83 -7.94
C HIS A 632 19.45 16.40 -7.64
N LEU A 633 18.52 15.48 -7.39
CA LEU A 633 18.82 14.06 -7.20
C LEU A 633 19.29 13.36 -8.50
N GLY A 634 19.15 14.00 -9.66
CA GLY A 634 19.50 13.41 -10.96
C GLY A 634 18.60 12.23 -11.34
N LEU A 635 17.32 12.23 -10.95
CA LEU A 635 16.39 11.14 -11.28
C LEU A 635 16.12 11.07 -12.79
N SER A 636 15.96 9.87 -13.34
CA SER A 636 15.60 9.72 -14.76
C SER A 636 14.16 10.12 -15.06
N ALA A 637 13.27 9.97 -14.08
CA ALA A 637 11.84 10.24 -14.24
C ALA A 637 11.13 10.56 -12.92
N VAL A 638 9.99 11.24 -13.05
CA VAL A 638 9.09 11.59 -11.94
C VAL A 638 7.64 11.32 -12.33
N VAL A 639 6.89 10.62 -11.48
CA VAL A 639 5.46 10.33 -11.64
C VAL A 639 4.60 11.39 -10.94
N ALA A 640 3.59 11.90 -11.64
CA ALA A 640 2.63 12.86 -11.09
C ALA A 640 1.18 12.54 -11.49
N ASP A 641 0.25 12.77 -10.56
CA ASP A 641 -1.19 12.59 -10.74
C ASP A 641 -1.85 13.96 -11.01
N VAL A 642 -1.69 14.42 -12.25
CA VAL A 642 -1.99 15.80 -12.67
C VAL A 642 -3.45 15.99 -13.09
N LEU A 643 -4.15 14.91 -13.46
CA LEU A 643 -5.39 14.96 -14.25
C LEU A 643 -6.71 15.08 -13.43
N ARG A 644 -6.68 15.25 -12.11
CA ARG A 644 -7.87 15.07 -11.26
C ARG A 644 -8.92 16.18 -11.23
N ARG A 645 -8.60 17.47 -11.42
CA ARG A 645 -9.59 18.58 -11.25
C ARG A 645 -9.44 19.84 -12.11
N SER A 646 -8.25 20.18 -12.63
CA SER A 646 -8.07 21.33 -13.56
C SER A 646 -6.81 21.13 -14.41
N THR A 647 -7.00 20.85 -15.70
CA THR A 647 -5.94 20.60 -16.68
C THR A 647 -5.18 21.89 -17.03
N THR A 648 -5.85 23.04 -17.18
CA THR A 648 -5.21 24.30 -17.62
C THR A 648 -4.22 24.89 -16.62
N SER A 649 -4.60 25.04 -15.35
CA SER A 649 -3.69 25.57 -14.31
C SER A 649 -2.52 24.64 -14.04
N ALA A 650 -2.77 23.32 -14.13
CA ALA A 650 -1.74 22.32 -14.01
C ALA A 650 -0.79 22.32 -15.22
N ALA A 651 -1.32 22.39 -16.44
CA ALA A 651 -0.54 22.47 -17.68
C ALA A 651 0.40 23.68 -17.68
N ARG A 652 -0.08 24.86 -17.25
CA ARG A 652 0.77 26.05 -17.11
C ARG A 652 1.97 25.79 -16.20
N LEU A 653 1.78 25.11 -15.08
CA LEU A 653 2.85 24.78 -14.16
C LEU A 653 3.79 23.71 -14.72
N VAL A 654 3.22 22.67 -15.33
CA VAL A 654 3.98 21.61 -16.00
C VAL A 654 4.88 22.22 -17.08
N ASN A 655 4.36 23.09 -17.94
CA ASN A 655 5.15 23.82 -18.94
C ASN A 655 6.35 24.57 -18.35
N GLN A 656 6.12 25.35 -17.29
CA GLN A 656 7.20 26.10 -16.62
C GLN A 656 8.30 25.18 -16.09
N VAL A 657 7.94 23.98 -15.63
CA VAL A 657 8.90 23.01 -15.10
C VAL A 657 9.61 22.27 -16.23
N LEU A 658 8.89 21.86 -17.28
CA LEU A 658 9.46 21.14 -18.42
C LEU A 658 10.48 21.99 -19.17
N GLN A 659 10.30 23.32 -19.24
CA GLN A 659 11.31 24.24 -19.80
C GLN A 659 12.66 24.20 -19.07
N ARG A 660 12.68 23.72 -17.82
CA ARG A 660 13.90 23.58 -16.99
C ARG A 660 14.35 22.13 -16.85
N ALA A 661 13.59 21.18 -17.39
CA ALA A 661 13.85 19.75 -17.28
C ALA A 661 14.76 19.28 -18.43
N ALA A 662 16.08 19.48 -18.29
CA ALA A 662 17.05 19.05 -19.30
C ALA A 662 17.40 17.55 -19.21
N SER A 663 17.22 16.91 -18.04
CA SER A 663 17.78 15.59 -17.73
C SER A 663 16.78 14.52 -17.27
N TRP A 664 15.49 14.85 -17.15
CA TRP A 664 14.47 13.94 -16.59
C TRP A 664 13.11 14.08 -17.26
N GLN A 665 12.28 13.04 -17.16
CA GLN A 665 10.94 12.98 -17.77
C GLN A 665 9.82 13.04 -16.73
N LEU A 666 8.72 13.74 -17.03
CA LEU A 666 7.50 13.74 -16.23
C LEU A 666 6.53 12.69 -16.76
N TRP A 667 6.24 11.69 -15.95
CA TRP A 667 5.28 10.62 -16.26
C TRP A 667 3.93 10.95 -15.62
N VAL A 668 2.94 11.28 -16.45
CA VAL A 668 1.58 11.59 -16.00
C VAL A 668 0.82 10.29 -15.82
N GLN A 669 0.29 10.08 -14.62
CA GLN A 669 -0.47 8.87 -14.33
C GLN A 669 -1.89 8.95 -14.93
N CYS A 670 -2.22 8.01 -15.82
CA CYS A 670 -3.51 7.93 -16.51
C CYS A 670 -4.14 6.56 -16.26
N LYS A 671 -5.42 6.50 -15.86
CA LYS A 671 -6.12 5.22 -15.62
C LYS A 671 -6.61 4.60 -16.92
N LEU A 672 -6.43 3.29 -17.09
CA LEU A 672 -6.87 2.51 -18.23
C LEU A 672 -7.87 1.43 -17.77
N GLY A 673 -9.18 1.72 -17.90
CA GLY A 673 -10.28 0.87 -17.42
C GLY A 673 -10.71 1.12 -15.97
N GLY A 674 -11.80 0.47 -15.51
CA GLY A 674 -12.35 0.52 -14.13
C GLY A 674 -13.77 1.10 -13.99
N GLY A 675 -14.59 0.49 -13.11
CA GLY A 675 -16.06 0.69 -12.99
C GLY A 675 -16.62 1.33 -11.70
N LYS A 676 -17.94 1.65 -11.80
CA LYS A 676 -18.95 2.29 -10.91
C LYS A 676 -18.62 3.61 -10.16
N GLU A 677 -19.20 4.69 -10.70
CA GLU A 677 -20.02 5.72 -10.02
C GLU A 677 -19.47 7.07 -9.50
N GLU A 678 -18.18 7.46 -9.61
CA GLU A 678 -17.79 8.85 -9.16
C GLU A 678 -16.76 9.67 -9.99
N ASP A 679 -16.16 9.17 -11.08
CA ASP A 679 -15.28 9.98 -11.97
C ASP A 679 -15.60 9.66 -13.44
N ASP A 680 -16.58 10.38 -14.02
CA ASP A 680 -17.20 10.14 -15.35
C ASP A 680 -16.33 10.57 -16.56
N ASP A 681 -15.04 10.86 -16.36
CA ASP A 681 -14.17 11.45 -17.38
C ASP A 681 -13.15 10.46 -17.96
N ASP A 682 -13.12 10.32 -19.29
CA ASP A 682 -12.09 9.59 -20.02
C ASP A 682 -10.69 10.17 -19.76
N SER A 683 -9.82 9.37 -19.13
CA SER A 683 -8.46 9.79 -18.77
C SER A 683 -7.59 10.15 -19.97
N TRP A 684 -7.89 9.59 -21.15
CA TRP A 684 -7.18 9.92 -22.38
C TRP A 684 -7.50 11.34 -22.82
N GLU A 685 -8.75 11.80 -22.71
CA GLU A 685 -9.11 13.17 -23.09
C GLU A 685 -8.39 14.22 -22.24
N LYS A 686 -8.26 13.95 -20.93
CA LYS A 686 -7.52 14.80 -19.99
C LYS A 686 -6.03 14.82 -20.30
N TRP A 687 -5.46 13.66 -20.65
CA TRP A 687 -4.08 13.56 -21.13
C TRP A 687 -3.88 14.35 -22.43
N ASP A 688 -4.79 14.18 -23.38
CA ASP A 688 -4.77 14.86 -24.66
C ASP A 688 -4.85 16.40 -24.51
N GLU A 689 -5.72 16.88 -23.64
CA GLU A 689 -5.79 18.30 -23.30
C GLU A 689 -4.48 18.79 -22.68
N LEU A 690 -3.92 18.05 -21.70
CA LEU A 690 -2.67 18.42 -21.04
C LEU A 690 -1.49 18.50 -22.01
N ARG A 691 -1.30 17.48 -22.87
CA ARG A 691 -0.18 17.45 -23.83
C ARG A 691 -0.29 18.56 -24.88
N ARG A 692 -1.51 18.90 -25.33
CA ARG A 692 -1.75 20.01 -26.27
C ARG A 692 -1.44 21.35 -25.62
N LEU A 693 -1.90 21.57 -24.39
CA LEU A 693 -1.54 22.76 -23.61
C LEU A 693 -0.03 22.84 -23.32
N CYS A 694 0.67 21.70 -23.33
CA CYS A 694 2.11 21.62 -23.15
C CYS A 694 2.93 21.57 -24.45
N ASP A 695 2.32 21.97 -25.58
CA ASP A 695 2.92 21.97 -26.92
C ASP A 695 3.66 20.66 -27.27
N HIS A 696 3.07 19.52 -26.87
CA HIS A 696 3.57 18.18 -27.17
C HIS A 696 5.03 17.93 -26.73
N SER A 697 5.46 18.51 -25.62
CA SER A 697 6.81 18.30 -25.07
C SER A 697 7.19 16.82 -24.92
N LEU A 698 8.35 16.42 -25.46
CA LEU A 698 8.86 15.04 -25.35
C LEU A 698 9.22 14.62 -23.93
N ALA A 699 9.42 15.58 -23.02
CA ALA A 699 9.66 15.31 -21.61
C ALA A 699 8.37 14.94 -20.87
N LEU A 700 7.20 15.11 -21.49
CA LEU A 700 5.90 14.70 -20.97
C LEU A 700 5.54 13.31 -21.50
N CYS A 701 5.43 12.32 -20.62
CA CYS A 701 5.14 10.93 -20.97
C CYS A 701 3.95 10.38 -20.18
N VAL A 702 3.45 9.22 -20.60
CA VAL A 702 2.32 8.53 -19.97
C VAL A 702 2.79 7.42 -19.03
N ALA A 703 2.21 7.37 -17.83
CA ALA A 703 2.22 6.22 -16.93
C ALA A 703 0.80 5.63 -16.84
N LEU A 704 0.54 4.54 -17.57
CA LEU A 704 -0.77 3.91 -17.60
C LEU A 704 -1.01 3.07 -16.34
N GLU A 705 -2.11 3.29 -15.63
CA GLU A 705 -2.54 2.47 -14.50
C GLU A 705 -3.69 1.56 -14.93
N ILE A 706 -3.45 0.25 -14.89
CA ILE A 706 -4.44 -0.76 -15.30
C ILE A 706 -5.56 -0.83 -14.25
N GLY A 707 -6.80 -0.64 -14.68
CA GLY A 707 -7.99 -0.80 -13.86
C GLY A 707 -8.35 -2.25 -13.58
N ILE A 708 -9.32 -2.47 -12.68
CA ILE A 708 -9.85 -3.80 -12.35
C ILE A 708 -10.61 -4.41 -13.53
N GLU A 709 -11.29 -3.57 -14.31
CA GLU A 709 -11.98 -3.95 -15.54
C GLU A 709 -11.16 -3.47 -16.74
N PRO A 710 -10.89 -4.32 -17.74
CA PRO A 710 -10.14 -3.92 -18.91
C PRO A 710 -10.96 -2.95 -19.76
N PRO A 711 -10.33 -1.99 -20.46
CA PRO A 711 -11.01 -1.13 -21.42
C PRO A 711 -11.51 -1.92 -22.64
N SER A 712 -12.33 -1.28 -23.49
CA SER A 712 -12.64 -1.80 -24.82
C SER A 712 -11.36 -1.89 -25.68
N ARG A 713 -11.39 -2.73 -26.72
CA ARG A 713 -10.24 -2.93 -27.63
C ARG A 713 -9.79 -1.61 -28.26
N ASP A 714 -10.73 -0.78 -28.71
CA ASP A 714 -10.42 0.49 -29.38
C ASP A 714 -9.93 1.56 -28.39
N ALA A 715 -10.50 1.61 -27.19
CA ALA A 715 -9.99 2.47 -26.13
C ALA A 715 -8.55 2.09 -25.73
N ALA A 716 -8.21 0.80 -25.67
CA ALA A 716 -6.84 0.34 -25.45
C ALA A 716 -5.91 0.66 -26.64
N ARG A 717 -6.38 0.45 -27.87
CA ARG A 717 -5.61 0.72 -29.10
C ARG A 717 -5.22 2.19 -29.23
N ARG A 718 -6.10 3.11 -28.84
CA ARG A 718 -5.82 4.56 -28.88
C ARG A 718 -4.54 4.96 -28.15
N TRP A 719 -4.22 4.31 -27.04
CA TRP A 719 -3.00 4.61 -26.25
C TRP A 719 -1.70 4.17 -26.93
N ARG A 720 -1.75 3.32 -27.97
CA ARG A 720 -0.54 2.81 -28.64
C ARG A 720 0.30 3.89 -29.31
N GLY A 721 -0.33 4.99 -29.73
CA GLY A 721 0.34 6.16 -30.32
C GLY A 721 0.86 7.18 -29.30
N GLU A 722 0.68 6.92 -28.00
CA GLU A 722 1.08 7.82 -26.92
C GLU A 722 2.45 7.44 -26.34
N PRO A 723 3.21 8.39 -25.76
CA PRO A 723 4.54 8.15 -25.20
C PRO A 723 4.47 7.42 -23.85
N ILE A 724 4.06 6.15 -23.85
CA ILE A 724 3.97 5.32 -22.65
C ILE A 724 5.38 4.95 -22.17
N LYS A 725 5.70 5.29 -20.91
CA LYS A 725 6.98 4.95 -20.26
C LYS A 725 6.83 4.04 -19.06
N ALA A 726 5.62 3.96 -18.48
CA ALA A 726 5.33 3.03 -17.41
C ALA A 726 3.91 2.46 -17.50
N VAL A 727 3.76 1.21 -17.06
CA VAL A 727 2.46 0.53 -16.88
C VAL A 727 2.35 0.06 -15.43
N PHE A 728 1.56 0.76 -14.64
CA PHE A 728 1.22 0.42 -13.26
C PHE A 728 0.17 -0.71 -13.26
N VAL A 729 0.51 -1.83 -12.61
CA VAL A 729 -0.37 -2.97 -12.42
C VAL A 729 -0.69 -3.09 -10.93
N PRO A 730 -1.87 -2.62 -10.49
CA PRO A 730 -2.26 -2.74 -9.09
C PRO A 730 -2.43 -4.19 -8.63
N ALA A 731 -1.98 -4.49 -7.41
CA ALA A 731 -2.10 -5.82 -6.80
C ALA A 731 -3.56 -6.30 -6.67
N GLU A 732 -4.55 -5.39 -6.77
CA GLU A 732 -5.99 -5.67 -6.77
C GLU A 732 -6.51 -6.28 -8.07
N VAL A 733 -5.83 -6.05 -9.22
CA VAL A 733 -6.22 -6.60 -10.53
C VAL A 733 -5.96 -8.11 -10.62
N PHE A 734 -5.03 -8.62 -9.83
CA PHE A 734 -4.71 -10.05 -9.79
C PHE A 734 -5.84 -10.86 -9.15
N VAL A 735 -6.03 -12.08 -9.66
CA VAL A 735 -6.86 -13.11 -9.03
C VAL A 735 -5.95 -14.25 -8.57
N PHE A 736 -6.42 -15.10 -7.66
CA PHE A 736 -5.63 -16.26 -7.22
C PHE A 736 -6.07 -17.50 -7.97
N ASN A 737 -5.12 -18.29 -8.47
CA ASN A 737 -5.40 -19.60 -9.05
C ASN A 737 -5.69 -20.64 -7.95
N GLU A 738 -6.02 -21.88 -8.33
CA GLU A 738 -6.30 -22.98 -7.38
C GLU A 738 -5.13 -23.27 -6.43
N ALA A 739 -3.89 -23.06 -6.88
CA ALA A 739 -2.68 -23.21 -6.08
C ALA A 739 -2.38 -22.00 -5.17
N GLY A 740 -3.24 -20.98 -5.15
CA GLY A 740 -3.11 -19.78 -4.33
C GLY A 740 -2.11 -18.74 -4.83
N PHE A 741 -1.60 -18.84 -6.05
CA PHE A 741 -0.68 -17.88 -6.66
C PHE A 741 -1.41 -16.77 -7.42
N PRO A 742 -0.92 -15.51 -7.38
CA PRO A 742 -1.54 -14.41 -8.10
C PRO A 742 -1.31 -14.54 -9.60
N VAL A 743 -2.40 -14.52 -10.37
CA VAL A 743 -2.43 -14.53 -11.83
C VAL A 743 -3.37 -13.43 -12.33
N LEU A 744 -3.21 -13.00 -13.58
CA LEU A 744 -4.11 -12.02 -14.19
C LEU A 744 -5.22 -12.71 -14.99
N PRO A 745 -6.43 -12.14 -15.08
CA PRO A 745 -7.45 -12.61 -16.02
C PRO A 745 -6.95 -12.60 -17.47
N LYS A 746 -7.49 -13.47 -18.33
CA LYS A 746 -7.06 -13.59 -19.75
C LYS A 746 -7.11 -12.26 -20.52
N SER A 747 -8.12 -11.44 -20.27
CA SER A 747 -8.26 -10.10 -20.88
C SER A 747 -7.10 -9.16 -20.49
N HIS A 748 -6.71 -9.15 -19.22
CA HIS A 748 -5.57 -8.37 -18.72
C HIS A 748 -4.24 -8.93 -19.22
N GLN A 749 -4.10 -10.26 -19.33
CA GLN A 749 -2.93 -10.88 -19.95
C GLN A 749 -2.75 -10.42 -21.40
N ALA A 750 -3.83 -10.42 -22.19
CA ALA A 750 -3.81 -9.95 -23.57
C ALA A 750 -3.47 -8.45 -23.67
N LEU A 751 -4.05 -7.62 -22.79
CA LEU A 751 -3.75 -6.19 -22.72
C LEU A 751 -2.27 -5.92 -22.40
N LEU A 752 -1.72 -6.53 -21.35
CA LEU A 752 -0.33 -6.35 -20.97
C LEU A 752 0.63 -6.89 -22.04
N SER A 753 0.33 -8.03 -22.66
CA SER A 753 1.13 -8.57 -23.75
C SER A 753 1.13 -7.61 -24.94
N SER A 754 -0.03 -7.03 -25.27
CA SER A 754 -0.13 -6.01 -26.32
C SER A 754 0.66 -4.74 -26.00
N LEU A 755 0.70 -4.29 -24.74
CA LEU A 755 1.48 -3.12 -24.34
C LEU A 755 2.98 -3.43 -24.29
N ALA A 756 3.35 -4.66 -23.91
CA ALA A 756 4.72 -5.14 -23.89
C ALA A 756 5.31 -5.32 -25.30
N ALA A 757 4.49 -5.70 -26.28
CA ALA A 757 4.92 -5.82 -27.68
C ALA A 757 5.31 -4.46 -28.30
N LEU A 758 4.70 -3.37 -27.83
CA LEU A 758 5.03 -1.98 -28.22
C LEU A 758 6.23 -1.42 -27.44
N ALA A 759 6.61 -2.11 -26.36
CA ALA A 759 7.72 -1.73 -25.54
C ALA A 759 8.99 -2.37 -26.10
N GLU A 760 9.90 -1.55 -26.60
CA GLU A 760 11.28 -1.99 -26.65
C GLU A 760 11.71 -2.45 -25.25
N PRO A 761 12.53 -3.52 -25.11
CA PRO A 761 12.88 -4.15 -23.84
C PRO A 761 13.44 -3.19 -22.76
N ARG A 762 13.74 -1.93 -23.11
CA ARG A 762 14.35 -0.92 -22.23
C ARG A 762 13.53 0.36 -22.06
N GLU A 763 12.41 0.53 -22.78
CA GLU A 763 11.69 1.81 -22.79
C GLU A 763 10.46 1.87 -21.89
N THR A 764 9.61 0.84 -21.88
CA THR A 764 8.39 0.81 -21.06
C THR A 764 8.60 -0.07 -19.84
N ARG A 765 8.33 0.48 -18.65
CA ARG A 765 8.55 -0.21 -17.38
C ARG A 765 7.24 -0.66 -16.73
N PHE A 766 7.15 -1.92 -16.32
CA PHE A 766 5.98 -2.41 -15.57
C PHE A 766 6.18 -2.19 -14.07
N VAL A 767 5.19 -1.59 -13.40
CA VAL A 767 5.27 -1.20 -11.99
C VAL A 767 4.18 -1.92 -11.21
N LEU A 768 4.56 -2.81 -10.29
CA LEU A 768 3.60 -3.40 -9.35
C LEU A 768 3.22 -2.37 -8.28
N SER A 769 1.93 -1.99 -8.23
CA SER A 769 1.42 -1.01 -7.25
C SER A 769 0.43 -1.63 -6.25
N GLY A 770 0.05 -0.88 -5.22
CA GLY A 770 -0.88 -1.36 -4.18
C GLY A 770 -0.25 -2.30 -3.15
N ARG A 771 -1.06 -2.77 -2.20
CA ARG A 771 -0.63 -3.68 -1.12
C ARG A 771 -0.72 -5.14 -1.59
N PRO A 772 0.35 -5.96 -1.46
CA PRO A 772 0.27 -7.37 -1.83
C PRO A 772 -0.74 -8.09 -0.94
N ARG A 773 -1.57 -8.95 -1.55
CA ARG A 773 -2.57 -9.78 -0.85
C ARG A 773 -2.04 -11.18 -0.51
N HIS A 774 -0.93 -11.60 -1.12
CA HIS A 774 -0.29 -12.90 -0.90
C HIS A 774 0.71 -12.87 0.28
N ALA A 775 0.80 -13.97 1.04
CA ALA A 775 1.68 -14.09 2.22
C ALA A 775 3.18 -13.95 1.88
N ARG A 776 3.59 -14.38 0.68
CA ARG A 776 4.97 -14.22 0.15
C ARG A 776 5.29 -12.82 -0.38
N GLY A 777 4.43 -11.82 -0.12
CA GLY A 777 4.68 -10.43 -0.49
C GLY A 777 4.61 -10.17 -2.00
N ARG A 778 5.43 -9.22 -2.49
CA ARG A 778 5.43 -8.75 -3.89
C ARG A 778 6.12 -9.70 -4.86
N VAL A 779 7.05 -10.53 -4.37
CA VAL A 779 7.88 -11.44 -5.18
C VAL A 779 7.05 -12.30 -6.12
N VAL A 780 5.97 -12.91 -5.62
CA VAL A 780 5.13 -13.81 -6.43
C VAL A 780 4.39 -13.09 -7.57
N TYR A 781 4.06 -11.81 -7.37
CA TYR A 781 3.45 -10.99 -8.41
C TYR A 781 4.49 -10.59 -9.46
N ALA A 782 5.69 -10.21 -9.01
CA ALA A 782 6.81 -9.88 -9.89
C ALA A 782 7.23 -11.10 -10.74
N GLN A 783 7.31 -12.29 -10.12
CA GLN A 783 7.57 -13.56 -10.82
C GLN A 783 6.52 -13.86 -11.88
N TYR A 784 5.23 -13.69 -11.55
CA TYR A 784 4.16 -13.90 -12.53
C TYR A 784 4.20 -12.87 -13.66
N LEU A 785 4.42 -11.59 -13.36
CA LEU A 785 4.56 -10.56 -14.39
C LEU A 785 5.76 -10.83 -15.28
N ASN A 786 6.91 -11.17 -14.70
CA ASN A 786 8.10 -11.54 -15.46
C ASN A 786 7.80 -12.75 -16.35
N HIS A 787 7.22 -13.83 -15.80
CA HIS A 787 6.80 -15.00 -16.56
C HIS A 787 5.84 -14.63 -17.71
N LEU A 788 4.84 -13.79 -17.46
CA LEU A 788 3.89 -13.36 -18.49
C LEU A 788 4.60 -12.57 -19.61
N LEU A 789 5.48 -11.63 -19.23
CA LEU A 789 6.18 -10.73 -20.14
C LEU A 789 7.34 -11.41 -20.89
N THR A 790 7.92 -12.49 -20.35
CA THR A 790 8.98 -13.26 -21.01
C THR A 790 8.42 -14.43 -21.82
N THR A 791 7.48 -15.19 -21.28
CA THR A 791 7.00 -16.44 -21.90
C THR A 791 6.05 -16.18 -23.07
N ARG A 792 5.35 -15.04 -23.06
CA ARG A 792 4.49 -14.62 -24.18
C ARG A 792 5.19 -13.71 -25.18
N ARG A 793 6.48 -13.45 -25.00
CA ARG A 793 7.27 -12.71 -25.98
C ARG A 793 7.85 -13.73 -26.95
N GLU A 794 7.26 -13.79 -28.13
CA GLU A 794 7.86 -14.55 -29.22
C GLU A 794 9.22 -13.91 -29.55
N PRO A 795 10.26 -14.73 -29.83
CA PRO A 795 11.53 -14.20 -30.31
C PRO A 795 11.28 -13.42 -31.59
N LEU A 796 12.02 -12.33 -31.77
CA LEU A 796 11.97 -11.57 -33.02
C LEU A 796 12.37 -12.50 -34.15
N THR A 797 11.62 -12.46 -35.24
CA THR A 797 12.03 -13.07 -36.50
C THR A 797 13.28 -12.34 -37.04
N GLN A 798 14.04 -12.99 -37.91
CA GLN A 798 15.23 -12.37 -38.54
C GLN A 798 14.87 -11.04 -39.25
N VAL A 799 13.66 -10.96 -39.81
CA VAL A 799 13.13 -9.73 -40.41
C VAL A 799 12.92 -8.65 -39.35
N GLU A 800 12.24 -8.96 -38.25
CA GLU A 800 11.99 -7.97 -37.19
C GLU A 800 13.28 -7.49 -36.50
N GLU A 801 14.33 -8.31 -36.45
CA GLU A 801 15.65 -7.90 -35.98
C GLU A 801 16.30 -6.88 -36.93
N LEU A 802 16.19 -7.08 -38.25
CA LEU A 802 16.66 -6.14 -39.26
C LEU A 802 15.87 -4.81 -39.23
N GLU A 803 14.57 -4.88 -38.93
CA GLU A 803 13.69 -3.70 -38.85
C GLU A 803 13.88 -2.88 -37.57
N LEU A 804 14.48 -3.46 -36.52
CA LEU A 804 14.57 -2.85 -35.19
C LEU A 804 15.17 -1.42 -35.20
N PRO A 805 16.27 -1.14 -35.91
CA PRO A 805 16.84 0.21 -35.97
C PRO A 805 15.96 1.25 -36.67
N TYR A 806 14.98 0.80 -37.47
CA TYR A 806 14.13 1.65 -38.30
C TYR A 806 12.77 1.96 -37.65
N ARG A 807 12.45 1.35 -36.50
CA ARG A 807 11.18 1.56 -35.79
C ARG A 807 11.01 3.02 -35.39
N ASP A 808 9.93 3.62 -35.85
CA ASP A 808 9.62 5.04 -35.69
C ASP A 808 10.73 6.01 -36.17
N TYR A 809 11.65 5.57 -37.04
CA TYR A 809 12.69 6.40 -37.62
C TYR A 809 12.22 6.98 -38.97
N LEU A 810 12.10 8.31 -39.04
CA LEU A 810 11.67 9.01 -40.25
C LEU A 810 12.79 9.03 -41.29
N GLN A 811 12.50 8.53 -42.48
CA GLN A 811 13.41 8.51 -43.62
C GLN A 811 12.79 9.28 -44.78
N ALA A 812 13.62 10.02 -45.53
CA ALA A 812 13.18 10.57 -46.80
C ALA A 812 12.86 9.41 -47.77
N PRO A 813 11.75 9.44 -48.51
CA PRO A 813 11.50 8.49 -49.58
C PRO A 813 12.65 8.52 -50.60
N LEU A 814 13.04 7.36 -51.10
CA LEU A 814 14.06 7.26 -52.14
C LEU A 814 13.54 7.93 -53.43
N GLN A 815 14.45 8.44 -54.24
CA GLN A 815 14.14 8.95 -55.58
C GLN A 815 15.06 8.30 -56.62
N PRO A 816 14.91 6.98 -56.92
CA PRO A 816 15.85 6.25 -57.77
C PRO A 816 15.95 6.79 -59.20
N LEU A 817 14.90 7.46 -59.71
CA LEU A 817 14.96 8.15 -61.00
C LEU A 817 15.93 9.33 -60.97
N ALA A 818 15.86 10.16 -59.92
CA ALA A 818 16.67 11.37 -59.80
C ALA A 818 18.08 11.12 -59.25
N ASP A 819 18.25 10.12 -58.37
CA ASP A 819 19.49 9.87 -57.66
C ASP A 819 19.95 8.42 -57.90
N ASP A 820 21.25 8.22 -58.13
CA ASP A 820 21.81 6.88 -58.32
C ASP A 820 21.98 6.18 -56.97
N LEU A 821 21.34 5.03 -56.81
CA LEU A 821 21.38 4.25 -55.57
C LEU A 821 22.75 3.62 -55.32
N GLU A 822 23.13 3.57 -54.05
CA GLU A 822 24.35 2.90 -53.57
C GLU A 822 24.20 1.37 -53.57
N ALA A 823 25.33 0.66 -53.67
CA ALA A 823 25.35 -0.80 -53.70
C ALA A 823 24.70 -1.45 -52.45
N GLN A 824 24.83 -0.82 -51.28
CA GLN A 824 24.22 -1.30 -50.04
C GLN A 824 22.68 -1.24 -50.09
N THR A 825 22.11 -0.21 -50.74
CA THR A 825 20.66 -0.08 -50.90
C THR A 825 20.11 -1.23 -51.75
N TYR A 826 20.77 -1.53 -52.89
CA TYR A 826 20.40 -2.70 -53.70
C TYR A 826 20.54 -4.01 -52.93
N GLU A 827 21.57 -4.18 -52.12
CA GLU A 827 21.76 -5.38 -51.31
C GLU A 827 20.62 -5.57 -50.29
N THR A 828 20.16 -4.50 -49.65
CA THR A 828 19.00 -4.57 -48.76
C THR A 828 17.74 -5.00 -49.51
N PHE A 829 17.50 -4.47 -50.72
CA PHE A 829 16.37 -4.89 -51.55
C PHE A 829 16.43 -6.36 -51.93
N GLU A 830 17.61 -6.85 -52.30
CA GLU A 830 17.86 -8.22 -52.75
C GLU A 830 17.72 -9.26 -51.64
N ARG A 831 17.75 -8.85 -50.37
CA ARG A 831 17.56 -9.74 -49.22
C ARG A 831 16.10 -10.15 -49.02
N ASP A 832 15.12 -9.46 -49.63
CA ASP A 832 13.71 -9.81 -49.53
C ASP A 832 13.35 -10.97 -50.47
N PRO A 833 13.15 -12.20 -49.94
CA PRO A 833 12.91 -13.36 -50.80
C PRO A 833 11.50 -13.34 -51.39
N VAL A 834 10.52 -12.83 -50.64
CA VAL A 834 9.11 -12.86 -51.01
C VAL A 834 8.85 -11.99 -52.23
N LYS A 835 9.49 -10.81 -52.29
CA LYS A 835 9.40 -9.92 -53.46
C LYS A 835 9.78 -10.65 -54.75
N TYR A 836 11.00 -11.19 -54.83
CA TYR A 836 11.49 -11.80 -56.07
C TYR A 836 10.85 -13.15 -56.38
N GLU A 837 10.41 -13.91 -55.37
CA GLU A 837 9.60 -15.11 -55.57
C GLU A 837 8.27 -14.78 -56.26
N ARG A 838 7.58 -13.73 -55.80
CA ARG A 838 6.31 -13.26 -56.40
C ARG A 838 6.50 -12.77 -57.83
N TYR A 839 7.56 -12.00 -58.09
CA TYR A 839 7.90 -11.58 -59.46
C TYR A 839 8.24 -12.76 -60.37
N GLN A 840 9.06 -13.71 -59.91
CA GLN A 840 9.38 -14.91 -60.69
C GLN A 840 8.11 -15.71 -61.01
N THR A 841 7.23 -15.89 -60.02
CA THR A 841 5.95 -16.62 -60.19
C THR A 841 5.04 -15.91 -61.19
N ALA A 842 4.99 -14.57 -61.15
CA ALA A 842 4.22 -13.77 -62.11
C ALA A 842 4.76 -13.92 -63.54
N ILE A 843 6.08 -13.89 -63.72
CA ILE A 843 6.71 -14.10 -65.03
C ILE A 843 6.50 -15.53 -65.51
N GLU A 844 6.64 -16.53 -64.63
CA GLU A 844 6.40 -17.94 -64.96
C GLU A 844 4.96 -18.17 -65.42
N ARG A 845 4.00 -17.55 -64.74
CA ARG A 845 2.58 -17.62 -65.12
C ARG A 845 2.32 -16.96 -66.47
N PHE A 846 2.90 -15.79 -66.73
CA PHE A 846 2.85 -15.15 -68.05
C PHE A 846 3.42 -16.07 -69.15
N LEU A 847 4.56 -16.70 -68.91
CA LEU A 847 5.20 -17.61 -69.88
C LEU A 847 4.38 -18.88 -70.10
N ALA A 848 3.76 -19.44 -69.06
CA ALA A 848 2.84 -20.56 -69.19
C ALA A 848 1.57 -20.21 -69.99
N ASP A 849 1.15 -18.95 -69.94
CA ASP A 849 0.03 -18.42 -70.73
C ASP A 849 0.43 -17.97 -72.14
N TRP A 850 1.73 -17.99 -72.48
CA TRP A 850 2.20 -17.58 -73.80
C TRP A 850 1.61 -18.46 -74.91
N ARG A 851 1.03 -17.82 -75.93
CA ARG A 851 0.44 -18.47 -77.12
C ARG A 851 1.02 -17.92 -78.44
N GLY A 852 2.05 -17.10 -78.37
CA GLY A 852 2.71 -16.56 -79.57
C GLY A 852 3.48 -17.64 -80.33
N THR A 853 3.65 -17.44 -81.63
CA THR A 853 4.38 -18.38 -82.49
C THR A 853 5.90 -18.30 -82.31
N ASP A 854 6.41 -17.11 -81.95
CA ASP A 854 7.82 -16.88 -81.68
C ASP A 854 8.10 -16.92 -80.16
N PRO A 855 9.35 -17.25 -79.75
CA PRO A 855 9.78 -17.12 -78.36
C PRO A 855 9.60 -15.68 -77.86
N PRO A 856 9.05 -15.45 -76.65
CA PRO A 856 8.72 -14.11 -76.17
C PRO A 856 9.96 -13.26 -75.87
N VAL A 857 9.80 -11.95 -75.96
CA VAL A 857 10.79 -10.94 -75.56
C VAL A 857 10.39 -10.31 -74.24
N ILE A 858 11.30 -10.29 -73.26
CA ILE A 858 11.08 -9.65 -71.96
C ILE A 858 11.98 -8.41 -71.84
N ALA A 859 11.41 -7.27 -71.46
CA ALA A 859 12.18 -6.08 -71.09
C ALA A 859 12.08 -5.84 -69.57
N VAL A 860 13.20 -5.97 -68.87
CA VAL A 860 13.36 -5.60 -67.47
C VAL A 860 13.77 -4.14 -67.39
N LEU A 861 12.85 -3.27 -66.99
CA LEU A 861 13.05 -1.82 -66.93
C LEU A 861 13.38 -1.38 -65.51
N GLY A 862 14.58 -0.82 -65.32
CA GLY A 862 15.15 -0.59 -63.99
C GLY A 862 15.78 -1.87 -63.43
N ALA A 863 16.72 -2.46 -64.17
CA ALA A 863 17.25 -3.79 -63.87
C ALA A 863 18.09 -3.86 -62.57
N GLY A 864 18.57 -2.73 -62.04
CA GLY A 864 19.43 -2.66 -60.86
C GLY A 864 20.67 -3.53 -61.01
N ARG A 865 20.94 -4.39 -60.03
CA ARG A 865 22.04 -5.38 -60.11
C ARG A 865 21.61 -6.72 -60.74
N GLY A 866 20.43 -6.76 -61.36
CA GLY A 866 19.92 -7.90 -62.14
C GLY A 866 19.07 -8.97 -61.43
N PRO A 867 18.48 -8.78 -60.23
CA PRO A 867 17.66 -9.84 -59.63
C PRO A 867 16.45 -10.22 -60.49
N LEU A 868 15.74 -9.25 -61.08
CA LEU A 868 14.59 -9.53 -61.95
C LEU A 868 14.99 -10.16 -63.30
N VAL A 869 16.20 -9.87 -63.81
CA VAL A 869 16.76 -10.57 -64.97
C VAL A 869 16.94 -12.06 -64.64
N ARG A 870 17.47 -12.38 -63.45
CA ARG A 870 17.57 -13.77 -62.97
C ARG A 870 16.19 -14.41 -62.79
N CYS A 871 15.21 -13.69 -62.23
CA CYS A 871 13.83 -14.18 -62.12
C CYS A 871 13.24 -14.53 -63.49
N ALA A 872 13.44 -13.69 -64.51
CA ALA A 872 12.96 -13.95 -65.86
C ALA A 872 13.57 -15.23 -66.48
N LEU A 873 14.89 -15.40 -66.36
CA LEU A 873 15.58 -16.61 -66.84
C LEU A 873 15.19 -17.87 -66.04
N ALA A 874 15.01 -17.75 -64.72
CA ALA A 874 14.56 -18.85 -63.88
C ALA A 874 13.10 -19.25 -64.19
N ALA A 875 12.21 -18.28 -64.37
CA ALA A 875 10.83 -18.49 -64.78
C ALA A 875 10.73 -19.17 -66.16
N ALA A 876 11.56 -18.74 -67.11
CA ALA A 876 11.65 -19.38 -68.44
C ALA A 876 12.06 -20.85 -68.36
N ARG A 877 13.08 -21.17 -67.55
CA ARG A 877 13.47 -22.55 -67.27
C ARG A 877 12.36 -23.36 -66.61
N ALA A 878 11.67 -22.79 -65.62
CA ALA A 878 10.58 -23.45 -64.91
C ALA A 878 9.38 -23.73 -65.84
N ALA A 879 9.00 -22.75 -66.67
CA ALA A 879 7.93 -22.87 -67.65
C ALA A 879 8.33 -23.71 -68.89
N SER A 880 9.61 -24.07 -69.04
CA SER A 880 10.16 -24.72 -70.24
C SER A 880 9.88 -23.93 -71.53
N VAL A 881 10.04 -22.61 -71.46
CA VAL A 881 9.85 -21.67 -72.57
C VAL A 881 11.19 -20.99 -72.87
N ASP A 882 11.66 -21.10 -74.11
CA ASP A 882 12.84 -20.34 -74.55
C ASP A 882 12.49 -18.85 -74.67
N LEU A 883 13.42 -17.98 -74.27
CA LEU A 883 13.28 -16.53 -74.48
C LEU A 883 14.08 -16.10 -75.70
N ARG A 884 13.49 -15.29 -76.58
CA ARG A 884 14.23 -14.72 -77.72
C ARG A 884 15.29 -13.74 -77.23
N ARG A 885 14.91 -12.89 -76.28
CA ARG A 885 15.78 -11.87 -75.69
C ARG A 885 15.25 -11.41 -74.34
N VAL A 886 16.17 -11.07 -73.43
CA VAL A 886 15.89 -10.32 -72.21
C VAL A 886 16.64 -8.99 -72.27
N TYR A 887 15.93 -7.88 -72.42
CA TYR A 887 16.53 -6.56 -72.33
C TYR A 887 16.61 -6.12 -70.87
N ALA A 888 17.81 -5.84 -70.38
CA ALA A 888 18.04 -5.29 -69.05
C ALA A 888 18.39 -3.80 -69.19
N VAL A 889 17.39 -2.92 -68.98
CA VAL A 889 17.54 -1.47 -69.11
C VAL A 889 17.84 -0.87 -67.74
N GLU A 890 18.91 -0.12 -67.62
CA GLU A 890 19.32 0.53 -66.38
C GLU A 890 20.04 1.87 -66.66
N LYS A 891 19.68 2.91 -65.91
CA LYS A 891 20.28 4.25 -66.06
C LYS A 891 21.50 4.46 -65.15
N ASN A 892 21.54 3.80 -63.99
CA ASN A 892 22.61 3.97 -63.00
C ASN A 892 23.91 3.33 -63.52
N ALA A 893 24.88 4.19 -63.85
CA ALA A 893 26.18 3.79 -64.38
C ALA A 893 26.92 2.78 -63.47
N ASN A 894 26.71 2.85 -62.15
CA ASN A 894 27.33 1.96 -61.18
C ASN A 894 26.70 0.56 -61.17
N ALA A 895 25.37 0.49 -61.28
CA ALA A 895 24.65 -0.78 -61.36
C ALA A 895 24.97 -1.52 -62.68
N LEU A 896 25.14 -0.76 -63.77
CA LEU A 896 25.56 -1.28 -65.08
C LEU A 896 26.92 -2.02 -65.05
N VAL A 897 27.86 -1.59 -64.20
CA VAL A 897 29.13 -2.33 -64.00
C VAL A 897 28.85 -3.75 -63.52
N THR A 898 27.91 -3.90 -62.58
CA THR A 898 27.52 -5.20 -62.02
C THR A 898 26.81 -6.05 -63.08
N LEU A 899 25.83 -5.49 -63.79
CA LEU A 899 25.11 -6.20 -64.86
C LEU A 899 26.07 -6.71 -65.94
N ARG A 900 27.00 -5.87 -66.41
CA ARG A 900 27.99 -6.26 -67.43
C ARG A 900 28.93 -7.35 -66.94
N ALA A 901 29.37 -7.27 -65.69
CA ALA A 901 30.17 -8.34 -65.07
C ALA A 901 29.39 -9.67 -65.04
N LEU A 902 28.12 -9.65 -64.63
CA LEU A 902 27.26 -10.83 -64.63
C LEU A 902 27.04 -11.40 -66.03
N ALA A 903 26.78 -10.57 -67.04
CA ALA A 903 26.62 -11.03 -68.43
C ALA A 903 27.88 -11.70 -69.00
N HIS A 904 29.07 -11.30 -68.55
CA HIS A 904 30.32 -11.96 -68.93
C HIS A 904 30.55 -13.28 -68.15
N GLN A 905 30.18 -13.32 -66.87
CA GLN A 905 30.47 -14.43 -65.97
C GLN A 905 29.45 -15.57 -66.04
N LEU A 906 28.18 -15.26 -66.29
CA LEU A 906 27.09 -16.22 -66.27
C LEU A 906 26.80 -16.74 -67.68
N ASP A 907 26.99 -18.04 -67.89
CA ASP A 907 26.78 -18.67 -69.20
C ASP A 907 25.32 -18.58 -69.67
N ASP A 908 24.35 -18.62 -68.74
CA ASP A 908 22.92 -18.51 -69.06
C ASP A 908 22.47 -17.10 -69.45
N TRP A 909 23.33 -16.08 -69.29
CA TRP A 909 23.08 -14.73 -69.79
C TRP A 909 23.60 -14.53 -71.21
N ARG A 910 24.64 -15.27 -71.61
CA ARG A 910 25.33 -15.07 -72.89
C ARG A 910 24.40 -15.32 -74.07
N GLY A 911 24.26 -14.31 -74.94
CA GLY A 911 23.46 -14.38 -76.16
C GLY A 911 21.95 -14.14 -75.97
N VAL A 912 21.44 -14.24 -74.74
CA VAL A 912 20.02 -14.02 -74.40
C VAL A 912 19.79 -12.66 -73.75
N VAL A 913 20.65 -12.24 -72.81
CA VAL A 913 20.50 -10.97 -72.08
C VAL A 913 21.25 -9.85 -72.80
N ALA A 914 20.53 -8.78 -73.15
CA ALA A 914 21.08 -7.55 -73.73
C ALA A 914 21.00 -6.40 -72.71
N ILE A 915 22.15 -5.86 -72.30
CA ILE A 915 22.22 -4.79 -71.30
C ILE A 915 22.23 -3.44 -72.02
N LEU A 916 21.24 -2.60 -71.70
CA LEU A 916 21.07 -1.28 -72.29
C LEU A 916 21.28 -0.21 -71.21
N ALA A 917 22.26 0.67 -71.46
CA ALA A 917 22.61 1.75 -70.57
C ALA A 917 21.85 3.02 -70.96
N GLY A 918 20.98 3.50 -70.06
CA GLY A 918 20.20 4.71 -70.30
C GLY A 918 18.87 4.69 -69.57
N ASP A 919 18.17 5.82 -69.64
CA ASP A 919 16.80 5.93 -69.14
C ASP A 919 15.84 5.16 -70.07
N MET A 920 14.91 4.40 -69.49
CA MET A 920 13.93 3.63 -70.26
C MET A 920 13.04 4.50 -71.15
N ARG A 921 12.94 5.79 -70.85
CA ARG A 921 12.18 6.79 -71.63
C ARG A 921 12.86 7.16 -72.95
N ASP A 922 14.18 6.97 -73.05
CA ASP A 922 14.99 7.43 -74.19
C ASP A 922 15.72 6.30 -74.94
N VAL A 923 15.89 5.14 -74.30
CA VAL A 923 16.52 3.96 -74.91
C VAL A 923 15.65 3.43 -76.06
N GLU A 924 16.28 2.79 -77.05
CA GLU A 924 15.62 2.08 -78.14
C GLU A 924 15.97 0.58 -78.11
N ILE A 925 15.05 -0.28 -78.54
CA ILE A 925 15.28 -1.72 -78.68
C ILE A 925 14.89 -2.22 -80.07
N ASP A 926 15.64 -3.18 -80.59
CA ASP A 926 15.40 -3.73 -81.92
C ASP A 926 14.16 -4.63 -81.97
N ASP A 927 13.93 -5.41 -80.91
CA ASP A 927 12.79 -6.34 -80.79
C ASP A 927 11.85 -5.87 -79.68
N LEU A 928 10.67 -5.36 -80.05
CA LEU A 928 9.67 -4.89 -79.08
C LEU A 928 9.27 -5.97 -78.07
N ALA A 929 9.17 -5.59 -76.80
CA ALA A 929 8.87 -6.51 -75.71
C ALA A 929 7.42 -7.02 -75.75
N ASP A 930 7.27 -8.33 -75.47
CA ASP A 930 5.99 -8.99 -75.21
C ASP A 930 5.58 -8.87 -73.74
N CYS A 931 6.56 -8.80 -72.85
CA CYS A 931 6.37 -8.51 -71.45
C CYS A 931 7.36 -7.46 -70.95
N VAL A 932 6.84 -6.45 -70.27
CA VAL A 932 7.62 -5.46 -69.53
C VAL A 932 7.58 -5.85 -68.06
N VAL A 933 8.74 -5.96 -67.42
CA VAL A 933 8.89 -6.25 -66.00
C VAL A 933 9.61 -5.07 -65.34
N SER A 934 9.03 -4.51 -64.29
CA SER A 934 9.62 -3.41 -63.54
C SER A 934 9.34 -3.51 -62.04
N GLU A 935 10.21 -2.93 -61.24
CA GLU A 935 10.02 -2.75 -59.79
C GLU A 935 10.50 -1.34 -59.46
N LEU A 936 9.61 -0.39 -59.71
CA LEU A 936 9.80 1.06 -59.54
C LEU A 936 8.82 1.59 -58.47
N LEU A 937 8.38 0.72 -57.56
CA LEU A 937 7.31 1.03 -56.62
C LEU A 937 7.89 1.60 -55.34
N GLY A 938 7.33 2.73 -54.90
CA GLY A 938 7.59 3.26 -53.57
C GLY A 938 6.59 2.75 -52.54
N SER A 939 6.75 3.19 -51.29
CA SER A 939 5.86 2.86 -50.16
C SER A 939 4.39 3.29 -50.33
N PHE A 940 4.10 4.17 -51.29
CA PHE A 940 2.77 4.63 -51.67
C PHE A 940 2.47 4.26 -53.13
N GLY A 941 3.15 3.25 -53.66
CA GLY A 941 2.98 2.72 -55.02
C GLY A 941 3.67 3.61 -56.05
N ASP A 942 3.12 4.80 -56.29
CA ASP A 942 3.54 5.69 -57.38
C ASP A 942 4.62 6.72 -56.99
N ASN A 943 5.02 6.78 -55.71
CA ASN A 943 5.93 7.81 -55.18
C ASN A 943 7.41 7.66 -55.56
N GLU A 944 7.72 6.75 -56.48
CA GLU A 944 9.02 6.60 -57.15
C GLU A 944 8.89 6.74 -58.68
N LEU A 945 7.79 7.36 -59.14
CA LEU A 945 7.56 7.76 -60.54
C LEU A 945 7.41 6.61 -61.53
N SER A 946 6.99 5.43 -61.06
CA SER A 946 6.63 4.29 -61.91
C SER A 946 5.65 4.65 -63.04
N PRO A 947 4.57 5.45 -62.82
CA PRO A 947 3.66 5.82 -63.91
C PRO A 947 4.37 6.55 -65.06
N GLU A 948 5.17 7.57 -64.75
CA GLU A 948 5.88 8.36 -65.76
C GLU A 948 6.97 7.56 -66.46
N CYS A 949 7.66 6.68 -65.74
CA CYS A 949 8.69 5.82 -66.31
C CYS A 949 8.10 4.81 -67.30
N LEU A 950 7.00 4.13 -66.93
CA LEU A 950 6.37 3.11 -67.77
C LEU A 950 5.56 3.70 -68.94
N ASP A 951 4.95 4.87 -68.74
CA ASP A 951 4.33 5.62 -69.84
C ASP A 951 5.38 6.06 -70.87
N GLY A 952 6.53 6.56 -70.40
CA GLY A 952 7.63 6.98 -71.27
C GLY A 952 8.38 5.82 -71.94
N ALA A 953 8.35 4.61 -71.36
CA ALA A 953 8.93 3.41 -71.96
C ALA A 953 7.97 2.66 -72.91
N ARG A 954 6.80 3.24 -73.21
CA ARG A 954 5.76 2.58 -74.01
C ARG A 954 6.23 2.17 -75.40
N HIS A 955 7.15 2.92 -76.00
CA HIS A 955 7.74 2.64 -77.32
C HIS A 955 8.58 1.35 -77.33
N LEU A 956 9.03 0.85 -76.18
CA LEU A 956 9.81 -0.38 -76.04
C LEU A 956 8.95 -1.66 -76.11
N ALA A 957 7.62 -1.55 -76.16
CA ALA A 957 6.73 -2.70 -76.01
C ALA A 957 5.67 -2.79 -77.10
N LYS A 958 5.22 -4.02 -77.41
CA LYS A 958 4.16 -4.25 -78.41
C LYS A 958 2.82 -3.65 -77.99
N LEU A 959 1.86 -3.54 -78.92
CA LEU A 959 0.50 -3.09 -78.57
C LEU A 959 -0.21 -4.01 -77.57
N THR A 960 0.08 -5.31 -77.64
CA THR A 960 -0.52 -6.38 -76.84
C THR A 960 0.33 -6.84 -75.68
N HIS A 961 1.37 -6.08 -75.29
CA HIS A 961 2.29 -6.51 -74.25
C HIS A 961 1.60 -6.63 -72.89
N VAL A 962 2.17 -7.47 -72.03
CA VAL A 962 1.82 -7.56 -70.62
C VAL A 962 2.80 -6.73 -69.81
N SER A 963 2.32 -5.92 -68.87
CA SER A 963 3.17 -5.29 -67.85
C SER A 963 3.10 -6.06 -66.54
N ILE A 964 4.25 -6.21 -65.88
CA ILE A 964 4.40 -6.72 -64.52
C ILE A 964 5.19 -5.65 -63.74
N PRO A 965 4.56 -4.90 -62.80
CA PRO A 965 3.18 -5.01 -62.36
C PRO A 965 2.16 -4.60 -63.42
N ARG A 966 0.99 -5.23 -63.36
CA ARG A 966 -0.17 -4.91 -64.20
C ARG A 966 -0.91 -3.69 -63.68
N ARG A 967 -1.04 -3.56 -62.36
CA ARG A 967 -1.62 -2.38 -61.72
C ARG A 967 -1.16 -2.28 -60.28
N TYR A 968 -1.19 -1.07 -59.75
CA TYR A 968 -0.94 -0.82 -58.34
C TYR A 968 -1.78 0.34 -57.83
N GLU A 969 -2.13 0.26 -56.56
CA GLU A 969 -3.07 1.16 -55.91
C GLU A 969 -2.51 1.58 -54.56
N SER A 970 -2.54 2.90 -54.29
CA SER A 970 -2.15 3.45 -52.99
C SER A 970 -3.32 3.45 -52.02
N PHE A 971 -3.02 3.32 -50.72
CA PHE A 971 -4.02 3.28 -49.65
C PHE A 971 -3.61 4.18 -48.50
N ALA A 972 -4.55 4.85 -47.85
CA ALA A 972 -4.29 5.70 -46.69
C ALA A 972 -5.19 5.36 -45.50
N ALA A 973 -4.65 5.47 -44.28
CA ALA A 973 -5.41 5.31 -43.03
C ALA A 973 -5.02 6.39 -42.01
N PRO A 974 -5.96 6.99 -41.27
CA PRO A 974 -5.63 7.96 -40.24
C PRO A 974 -4.98 7.29 -39.03
N ILE A 975 -3.91 7.92 -38.53
CA ILE A 975 -3.16 7.40 -37.39
C ILE A 975 -2.98 8.44 -36.28
N ALA A 976 -2.95 7.94 -35.04
CA ALA A 976 -2.39 8.69 -33.92
C ALA A 976 -0.92 8.28 -33.73
N ALA A 977 0.01 9.22 -33.92
CA ALA A 977 1.45 9.00 -33.82
C ALA A 977 2.16 10.28 -33.35
N ALA A 978 1.97 10.63 -32.06
CA ALA A 978 2.42 11.91 -31.53
C ALA A 978 3.94 12.13 -31.64
N ARG A 979 4.72 11.05 -31.46
CA ARG A 979 6.18 11.08 -31.60
C ARG A 979 6.62 11.38 -33.03
N LEU A 980 6.08 10.67 -34.02
CA LEU A 980 6.42 10.86 -35.43
C LEU A 980 6.09 12.28 -35.90
N TRP A 981 4.94 12.80 -35.47
CA TRP A 981 4.57 14.19 -35.77
C TRP A 981 5.54 15.20 -35.17
N TYR A 982 5.99 14.98 -33.92
CA TYR A 982 6.96 15.85 -33.28
C TYR A 982 8.34 15.77 -33.98
N ASP A 983 8.78 14.58 -34.37
CA ASP A 983 10.03 14.38 -35.09
C ASP A 983 9.98 15.04 -36.49
N ALA A 984 8.86 14.93 -37.20
CA ALA A 984 8.61 15.64 -38.46
C ALA A 984 8.61 17.16 -38.27
N ARG A 985 7.97 17.67 -37.20
CA ARG A 985 7.99 19.10 -36.85
C ARG A 985 9.40 19.61 -36.56
N ARG A 986 10.29 18.78 -35.98
CA ARG A 986 11.70 19.14 -35.70
C ARG A 986 12.59 19.08 -36.93
N ALA A 987 12.31 18.19 -37.87
CA ALA A 987 13.04 18.08 -39.14
C ALA A 987 13.01 19.39 -39.96
N ASN A 988 12.09 20.32 -39.65
CA ASN A 988 12.05 21.70 -40.15
C ASN A 988 13.35 22.52 -39.93
N THR A 989 14.28 22.07 -39.09
CA THR A 989 15.42 22.88 -38.60
C THR A 989 16.78 22.63 -39.27
N GLY A 990 16.85 21.88 -40.38
CA GLY A 990 17.94 22.12 -41.36
C GLY A 990 18.71 20.95 -41.98
N ASN A 991 18.10 19.82 -42.35
CA ASN A 991 18.81 18.76 -43.11
C ASN A 991 17.93 17.95 -44.10
N LEU A 992 16.72 18.41 -44.44
CA LEU A 992 15.86 17.69 -45.39
C LEU A 992 16.27 17.99 -46.85
N PRO A 993 16.48 16.96 -47.68
CA PRO A 993 16.66 17.15 -49.12
C PRO A 993 15.36 17.70 -49.72
N GLY A 994 15.49 18.79 -50.48
CA GLY A 994 14.38 19.47 -51.14
C GLY A 994 14.91 20.69 -51.88
N PRO A 995 14.17 21.21 -52.89
CA PRO A 995 14.63 22.37 -53.64
C PRO A 995 14.95 23.55 -52.70
N PRO A 996 15.98 24.36 -52.99
CA PRO A 996 16.17 25.63 -52.28
C PRO A 996 14.86 26.43 -52.35
N PRO A 997 14.47 27.16 -51.30
CA PRO A 997 13.16 27.80 -51.21
C PRO A 997 12.90 28.62 -52.49
N ALA A 998 11.98 28.13 -53.33
CA ALA A 998 11.52 28.87 -54.48
C ALA A 998 10.84 30.13 -53.95
N LEU A 999 11.42 31.30 -54.29
CA LEU A 999 10.87 32.64 -54.10
C LEU A 999 9.89 32.75 -52.92
N VAL A 1000 10.42 32.69 -51.69
CA VAL A 1000 9.68 33.18 -50.53
C VAL A 1000 9.45 34.67 -50.78
N LEU A 1001 8.20 35.06 -51.02
CA LEU A 1001 7.81 36.46 -51.06
C LEU A 1001 8.43 37.18 -49.85
N PRO A 1002 9.09 38.32 -50.01
CA PRO A 1002 9.68 39.05 -48.90
C PRO A 1002 8.61 39.28 -47.80
N GLY A 1003 8.80 38.66 -46.63
CA GLY A 1003 7.88 38.76 -45.49
C GLY A 1003 6.97 37.55 -45.22
N ALA A 1004 6.95 36.51 -46.06
CA ALA A 1004 6.21 35.28 -45.76
C ALA A 1004 6.97 34.39 -44.74
N PRO A 1005 6.29 33.77 -43.76
CA PRO A 1005 6.92 32.83 -42.83
C PRO A 1005 7.49 31.62 -43.59
N PRO A 1006 8.65 31.07 -43.17
CA PRO A 1006 9.25 29.92 -43.84
C PRO A 1006 8.30 28.71 -43.81
N PRO A 1007 8.25 27.89 -44.88
CA PRO A 1007 7.38 26.73 -44.94
C PRO A 1007 7.75 25.73 -43.84
N ALA A 1008 6.73 25.06 -43.29
CA ALA A 1008 6.91 23.95 -42.35
C ALA A 1008 7.35 22.67 -43.10
N ARG A 1009 8.50 22.72 -43.79
CA ARG A 1009 9.03 21.69 -44.70
C ARG A 1009 8.82 20.24 -44.22
N GLY A 1010 9.25 19.91 -43.01
CA GLY A 1010 9.10 18.59 -42.41
C GLY A 1010 7.65 18.17 -42.18
N LEU A 1011 6.71 19.08 -41.92
CA LEU A 1011 5.28 18.74 -41.88
C LEU A 1011 4.61 18.77 -43.26
N GLU A 1012 5.30 19.20 -44.30
CA GLU A 1012 4.86 19.17 -45.70
C GLU A 1012 5.63 18.13 -46.53
N THR A 1013 6.32 17.19 -45.86
CA THR A 1013 7.09 16.12 -46.48
C THR A 1013 6.53 14.78 -46.01
N PRO A 1014 6.24 13.84 -46.93
CA PRO A 1014 5.95 12.46 -46.55
C PRO A 1014 7.25 11.72 -46.19
N PHE A 1015 7.20 10.80 -45.23
CA PHE A 1015 8.36 10.03 -44.78
C PHE A 1015 8.14 8.52 -44.87
N VAL A 1016 9.16 7.77 -45.27
CA VAL A 1016 9.16 6.31 -45.11
C VAL A 1016 9.51 5.99 -43.66
N VAL A 1017 8.69 5.15 -43.00
CA VAL A 1017 8.89 4.82 -41.58
C VAL A 1017 8.33 3.45 -41.23
N LYS A 1018 9.11 2.64 -40.50
CA LYS A 1018 8.57 1.43 -39.88
C LYS A 1018 7.71 1.83 -38.68
N LEU A 1019 6.41 2.01 -38.92
CA LEU A 1019 5.43 2.38 -37.90
C LEU A 1019 5.45 1.36 -36.75
N HIS A 1020 5.77 1.82 -35.53
CA HIS A 1020 5.82 0.97 -34.35
C HIS A 1020 4.93 1.49 -33.23
N ARG A 1021 5.13 2.74 -32.77
CA ARG A 1021 4.31 3.36 -31.72
C ARG A 1021 3.24 4.27 -32.30
N PHE A 1022 2.23 3.65 -32.86
CA PHE A 1022 1.08 4.33 -33.44
C PHE A 1022 -0.21 3.60 -33.11
N ALA A 1023 -1.33 4.31 -33.24
CA ALA A 1023 -2.67 3.73 -33.22
C ALA A 1023 -3.35 3.98 -34.58
N PRO A 1024 -3.73 2.92 -35.33
CA PRO A 1024 -4.65 3.08 -36.45
C PRO A 1024 -6.03 3.45 -35.91
N LEU A 1025 -6.66 4.47 -36.51
CA LEU A 1025 -7.94 5.02 -36.03
C LEU A 1025 -9.13 4.57 -36.88
N ALA A 1026 -8.89 4.22 -38.14
CA ALA A 1026 -9.84 3.63 -39.06
C ALA A 1026 -9.11 2.68 -40.02
N ASP A 1027 -9.85 1.87 -40.74
CA ASP A 1027 -9.30 1.01 -41.80
C ASP A 1027 -8.80 1.87 -42.98
N SER A 1028 -7.84 1.33 -43.72
CA SER A 1028 -7.26 1.97 -44.90
C SER A 1028 -8.28 2.07 -46.05
N GLN A 1029 -8.29 3.19 -46.76
CA GLN A 1029 -9.08 3.41 -47.97
C GLN A 1029 -8.18 3.60 -49.19
N SER A 1030 -8.68 3.19 -50.35
CA SER A 1030 -8.02 3.36 -51.65
C SER A 1030 -7.84 4.84 -51.98
N CYS A 1031 -6.72 5.16 -52.63
CA CYS A 1031 -6.32 6.50 -53.05
C CYS A 1031 -6.13 6.55 -54.57
N PHE A 1032 -4.94 6.25 -55.09
CA PHE A 1032 -4.58 6.41 -56.49
C PHE A 1032 -4.30 5.05 -57.14
N LEU A 1033 -5.03 4.74 -58.21
CA LEU A 1033 -4.85 3.56 -59.04
C LEU A 1033 -4.10 3.91 -60.33
N PHE A 1034 -3.12 3.07 -60.68
CA PHE A 1034 -2.41 3.09 -61.96
C PHE A 1034 -2.41 1.71 -62.59
N GLU A 1035 -2.64 1.65 -63.90
CA GLU A 1035 -2.69 0.42 -64.69
C GLU A 1035 -1.67 0.49 -65.82
N HIS A 1036 -1.03 -0.65 -66.08
CA HIS A 1036 -0.01 -0.82 -67.11
C HIS A 1036 -0.35 -2.04 -67.98
N PRO A 1037 -0.45 -1.88 -69.31
CA PRO A 1037 -0.24 -0.65 -70.07
C PRO A 1037 -1.31 0.42 -69.78
N ASN A 1038 -0.91 1.70 -69.72
CA ASN A 1038 -1.82 2.81 -69.43
C ASN A 1038 -2.86 2.98 -70.56
N PRO A 1039 -4.17 2.81 -70.28
CA PRO A 1039 -5.20 2.95 -71.31
C PRO A 1039 -5.34 4.38 -71.84
N ASN A 1040 -4.92 5.38 -71.05
CA ASN A 1040 -5.07 6.80 -71.34
C ASN A 1040 -3.73 7.48 -71.69
N TYR A 1041 -2.70 6.73 -72.09
CA TYR A 1041 -1.33 7.27 -72.29
C TYR A 1041 -1.22 8.44 -73.30
N ARG A 1042 -2.27 8.70 -74.09
CA ARG A 1042 -2.32 9.77 -75.09
C ARG A 1042 -2.88 11.10 -74.56
N ASP A 1043 -3.46 11.11 -73.37
CA ASP A 1043 -4.03 12.33 -72.80
C ASP A 1043 -2.91 13.28 -72.35
N ALA A 1044 -3.19 14.59 -72.31
CA ALA A 1044 -2.19 15.59 -71.93
C ALA A 1044 -1.79 15.53 -70.45
N ASP A 1045 -2.65 14.97 -69.59
CA ASP A 1045 -2.42 14.76 -68.16
C ASP A 1045 -2.92 13.37 -67.76
N THR A 1046 -2.07 12.36 -67.95
CA THR A 1046 -2.44 10.95 -67.78
C THR A 1046 -2.34 10.48 -66.33
N ASN A 1047 -1.53 11.16 -65.51
CA ASN A 1047 -1.04 10.65 -64.22
C ASN A 1047 -1.37 11.54 -63.01
N SER A 1048 -1.93 12.73 -63.20
CA SER A 1048 -2.47 13.51 -62.06
C SER A 1048 -3.73 12.86 -61.50
N ARG A 1049 -3.92 12.92 -60.19
CA ARG A 1049 -5.04 12.27 -59.48
C ARG A 1049 -5.54 13.17 -58.36
N SER A 1050 -6.80 13.00 -58.00
CA SER A 1050 -7.42 13.62 -56.83
C SER A 1050 -8.38 12.64 -56.17
N VAL A 1051 -8.39 12.58 -54.84
CA VAL A 1051 -9.31 11.74 -54.08
C VAL A 1051 -9.73 12.44 -52.79
N SER A 1052 -11.00 12.27 -52.42
CA SER A 1052 -11.55 12.69 -51.13
C SER A 1052 -11.82 11.47 -50.26
N LEU A 1053 -11.16 11.39 -49.11
CA LEU A 1053 -11.27 10.28 -48.17
C LEU A 1053 -12.10 10.71 -46.96
N GLU A 1054 -12.96 9.82 -46.46
CA GLU A 1054 -13.79 10.06 -45.27
C GLU A 1054 -13.65 8.91 -44.28
N PHE A 1055 -13.07 9.19 -43.10
CA PHE A 1055 -12.79 8.20 -42.07
C PHE A 1055 -13.59 8.45 -40.80
N PHE A 1056 -13.93 7.37 -40.08
CA PHE A 1056 -14.66 7.42 -38.82
C PHE A 1056 -13.88 6.68 -37.72
N ALA A 1057 -13.46 7.39 -36.67
CA ALA A 1057 -12.81 6.77 -35.53
C ALA A 1057 -13.84 6.17 -34.56
N ALA A 1058 -13.55 4.98 -34.02
CA ALA A 1058 -14.44 4.30 -33.07
C ALA A 1058 -14.49 4.99 -31.68
N VAL A 1059 -13.44 5.74 -31.34
CA VAL A 1059 -13.27 6.46 -30.07
C VAL A 1059 -12.72 7.86 -30.34
N ASP A 1060 -12.92 8.78 -29.40
CA ASP A 1060 -12.30 10.11 -29.44
C ASP A 1060 -10.79 9.96 -29.58
N ALA A 1061 -10.17 10.66 -30.54
CA ALA A 1061 -8.76 10.50 -30.86
C ALA A 1061 -8.13 11.82 -31.30
N THR A 1062 -6.81 11.81 -31.47
CA THR A 1062 -6.09 12.88 -32.17
C THR A 1062 -5.31 12.30 -33.34
N VAL A 1063 -5.68 12.75 -34.53
CA VAL A 1063 -5.05 12.36 -35.77
C VAL A 1063 -3.82 13.22 -35.98
N HIS A 1064 -2.68 12.58 -36.25
CA HIS A 1064 -1.41 13.28 -36.44
C HIS A 1064 -0.95 13.27 -37.91
N GLY A 1065 -1.59 12.43 -38.73
CA GLY A 1065 -1.31 12.27 -40.14
C GLY A 1065 -1.99 11.01 -40.67
N LEU A 1066 -1.66 10.66 -41.91
CA LEU A 1066 -2.06 9.42 -42.56
C LEU A 1066 -0.86 8.46 -42.63
N ALA A 1067 -1.12 7.17 -42.44
CA ALA A 1067 -0.23 6.11 -42.90
C ALA A 1067 -0.61 5.75 -44.34
N GLY A 1068 0.38 5.73 -45.23
CA GLY A 1068 0.27 5.36 -46.64
C GLY A 1068 0.85 3.97 -46.90
N TYR A 1069 0.16 3.22 -47.75
CA TYR A 1069 0.50 1.86 -48.16
C TYR A 1069 0.28 1.70 -49.66
N PHE A 1070 0.60 0.52 -50.21
CA PHE A 1070 0.21 0.13 -51.56
C PHE A 1070 -0.13 -1.35 -51.66
N GLU A 1071 -0.88 -1.68 -52.70
CA GLU A 1071 -1.06 -3.04 -53.23
C GLU A 1071 -0.72 -3.04 -54.72
N ALA A 1072 0.01 -4.07 -55.19
CA ALA A 1072 0.34 -4.23 -56.60
C ALA A 1072 -0.05 -5.63 -57.08
N CYS A 1073 -0.87 -5.68 -58.13
CA CYS A 1073 -1.14 -6.90 -58.88
C CYS A 1073 -0.01 -7.06 -59.91
N LEU A 1074 0.78 -8.10 -59.74
CA LEU A 1074 1.89 -8.42 -60.64
C LEU A 1074 1.36 -9.03 -61.93
N TYR A 1075 0.65 -10.15 -61.83
CA TYR A 1075 -0.01 -10.83 -62.95
C TYR A 1075 -1.14 -11.73 -62.41
N ASP A 1076 -2.33 -11.65 -63.01
CA ASP A 1076 -3.54 -12.39 -62.59
C ASP A 1076 -3.85 -12.22 -61.09
N ASP A 1077 -3.81 -13.29 -60.29
CA ASP A 1077 -4.04 -13.30 -58.85
C ASP A 1077 -2.77 -13.07 -58.01
N ILE A 1078 -1.59 -12.97 -58.65
CA ILE A 1078 -0.31 -12.81 -57.98
C ILE A 1078 -0.11 -11.35 -57.62
N SER A 1079 0.00 -11.05 -56.32
CA SER A 1079 0.16 -9.69 -55.82
C SER A 1079 1.24 -9.58 -54.74
N ILE A 1080 1.66 -8.34 -54.52
CA ILE A 1080 2.44 -7.90 -53.36
C ILE A 1080 1.70 -6.75 -52.69
N SER A 1081 1.77 -6.68 -51.37
CA SER A 1081 1.05 -5.65 -50.60
C SER A 1081 1.76 -5.35 -49.30
N ILE A 1082 1.83 -4.06 -48.97
CA ILE A 1082 2.16 -3.58 -47.62
C ILE A 1082 0.93 -3.01 -46.88
N ASN A 1083 -0.25 -3.08 -47.50
CA ASN A 1083 -1.51 -2.69 -46.86
C ASN A 1083 -1.86 -3.69 -45.74
N PRO A 1084 -2.07 -3.25 -44.48
CA PRO A 1084 -2.24 -4.18 -43.35
C PRO A 1084 -3.28 -5.30 -43.54
N PRO A 1085 -4.44 -5.10 -44.18
CA PRO A 1085 -5.42 -6.16 -44.41
C PRO A 1085 -4.96 -7.27 -45.37
N THR A 1086 -4.04 -6.97 -46.29
CA THR A 1086 -3.59 -7.87 -47.38
C THR A 1086 -2.07 -8.08 -47.37
N PHE A 1087 -1.40 -7.75 -46.26
CA PHE A 1087 0.05 -7.71 -46.14
C PHE A 1087 0.72 -9.02 -46.57
N SER A 1088 1.71 -8.92 -47.46
CA SER A 1088 2.50 -10.06 -47.92
C SER A 1088 3.46 -10.54 -46.82
N THR A 1089 3.07 -11.59 -46.12
CA THR A 1089 3.83 -12.12 -44.96
C THR A 1089 5.26 -12.49 -45.36
N GLY A 1090 6.24 -11.97 -44.62
CA GLY A 1090 7.67 -12.19 -44.86
C GLY A 1090 8.35 -11.16 -45.77
N MET A 1091 7.58 -10.25 -46.39
CA MET A 1091 8.09 -9.16 -47.22
C MET A 1091 8.51 -7.96 -46.35
N PHE A 1092 9.65 -7.35 -46.63
CA PHE A 1092 10.21 -6.25 -45.83
C PHE A 1092 10.94 -5.17 -46.65
N SER A 1093 10.85 -5.23 -47.98
CA SER A 1093 11.45 -4.22 -48.87
C SER A 1093 10.87 -2.81 -48.67
N TRP A 1094 9.63 -2.68 -48.20
CA TRP A 1094 8.97 -1.39 -48.03
C TRP A 1094 8.42 -1.22 -46.61
N PHE A 1095 8.72 -0.09 -46.02
CA PHE A 1095 7.98 0.41 -44.87
C PHE A 1095 6.86 1.35 -45.31
N PRO A 1096 5.79 1.52 -44.51
CA PRO A 1096 4.73 2.48 -44.80
C PRO A 1096 5.23 3.92 -44.98
N LEU A 1097 4.45 4.71 -45.70
CA LEU A 1097 4.62 6.16 -45.77
C LEU A 1097 3.89 6.82 -44.58
N PHE A 1098 4.42 7.91 -44.04
CA PHE A 1098 3.75 8.77 -43.07
C PHE A 1098 3.57 10.15 -43.67
N ILE A 1099 2.31 10.58 -43.81
CA ILE A 1099 1.90 11.89 -44.36
C ILE A 1099 1.43 12.76 -43.18
N PRO A 1100 2.30 13.63 -42.63
CA PRO A 1100 1.98 14.40 -41.43
C PRO A 1100 0.95 15.50 -41.68
N PHE A 1101 0.09 15.77 -40.69
CA PHE A 1101 -0.76 16.96 -40.70
C PHE A 1101 -0.04 18.16 -40.10
N LEU A 1102 -0.34 19.37 -40.60
CA LEU A 1102 0.28 20.61 -40.13
C LEU A 1102 0.03 20.83 -38.62
N HIS A 1103 -1.18 20.51 -38.17
CA HIS A 1103 -1.58 20.52 -36.77
C HIS A 1103 -2.28 19.21 -36.43
N PRO A 1104 -2.07 18.65 -35.22
CA PRO A 1104 -2.83 17.48 -34.78
C PRO A 1104 -4.33 17.80 -34.71
N VAL A 1105 -5.15 16.94 -35.28
CA VAL A 1105 -6.60 17.15 -35.41
C VAL A 1105 -7.33 16.33 -34.38
N LYS A 1106 -8.03 16.99 -33.44
CA LYS A 1106 -8.90 16.29 -32.49
C LYS A 1106 -10.15 15.83 -33.23
N LEU A 1107 -10.48 14.55 -33.08
CA LEU A 1107 -11.62 13.89 -33.73
C LEU A 1107 -12.48 13.24 -32.65
N LYS A 1108 -13.77 13.52 -32.63
CA LYS A 1108 -14.73 12.84 -31.75
C LYS A 1108 -15.12 11.48 -32.34
N ALA A 1109 -15.51 10.53 -31.48
CA ALA A 1109 -15.96 9.22 -31.91
C ALA A 1109 -17.09 9.36 -32.94
N ARG A 1110 -16.96 8.67 -34.08
CA ARG A 1110 -17.89 8.69 -35.22
C ARG A 1110 -18.04 10.04 -35.93
N GLU A 1111 -17.23 11.05 -35.59
CA GLU A 1111 -17.12 12.27 -36.38
C GLU A 1111 -16.32 11.99 -37.66
N PRO A 1112 -16.70 12.56 -38.82
CA PRO A 1112 -15.96 12.35 -40.06
C PRO A 1112 -14.67 13.16 -40.08
N LEU A 1113 -13.55 12.46 -40.28
CA LEU A 1113 -12.31 13.06 -40.75
C LEU A 1113 -12.33 13.05 -42.28
N ARG A 1114 -12.40 14.23 -42.90
CA ARG A 1114 -12.34 14.38 -44.36
C ARG A 1114 -10.99 14.90 -44.78
N VAL A 1115 -10.34 14.19 -45.70
CA VAL A 1115 -9.02 14.56 -46.22
C VAL A 1115 -9.05 14.45 -47.74
N ASP A 1116 -8.67 15.53 -48.41
CA ASP A 1116 -8.40 15.50 -49.84
C ASP A 1116 -6.91 15.29 -50.08
N LEU A 1117 -6.59 14.42 -51.04
CA LEU A 1117 -5.24 14.17 -51.51
C LEU A 1117 -5.18 14.38 -53.02
N TRP A 1118 -4.12 15.03 -53.47
CA TRP A 1118 -3.83 15.26 -54.88
C TRP A 1118 -2.44 14.74 -55.21
N ARG A 1119 -2.33 14.12 -56.39
CA ARG A 1119 -1.07 13.88 -57.08
C ARG A 1119 -1.02 14.84 -58.26
N VAL A 1120 -0.04 15.71 -58.28
CA VAL A 1120 0.08 16.79 -59.25
C VAL A 1120 1.44 16.67 -59.95
N ALA A 1121 1.46 16.98 -61.25
CA ALA A 1121 2.67 16.94 -62.04
C ALA A 1121 2.85 18.22 -62.88
N ASP A 1122 4.10 18.57 -63.15
CA ASP A 1122 4.52 19.47 -64.21
C ASP A 1122 5.57 18.78 -65.10
N ALA A 1123 6.10 19.49 -66.11
CA ALA A 1123 7.07 18.93 -67.04
C ALA A 1123 8.40 18.45 -66.39
N SER A 1124 8.68 18.86 -65.16
CA SER A 1124 9.95 18.62 -64.47
C SER A 1124 9.81 17.77 -63.20
N ARG A 1125 8.63 17.75 -62.58
CA ARG A 1125 8.42 17.22 -61.23
C ARG A 1125 6.99 16.69 -61.02
N VAL A 1126 6.88 15.77 -60.07
CA VAL A 1126 5.60 15.29 -59.52
C VAL A 1126 5.61 15.50 -58.01
N TRP A 1127 4.48 15.84 -57.41
CA TRP A 1127 4.35 16.00 -55.96
C TRP A 1127 2.96 15.60 -55.46
N TYR A 1128 2.84 15.49 -54.14
CA TYR A 1128 1.55 15.34 -53.48
C TYR A 1128 1.16 16.61 -52.75
N GLU A 1129 -0.13 16.94 -52.79
CA GLU A 1129 -0.76 17.93 -51.93
C GLU A 1129 -1.84 17.23 -51.10
N TRP A 1130 -2.10 17.73 -49.89
CA TRP A 1130 -3.20 17.22 -49.07
C TRP A 1130 -3.80 18.29 -48.18
N ALA A 1131 -5.08 18.14 -47.85
CA ALA A 1131 -5.80 19.07 -46.99
C ALA A 1131 -6.82 18.34 -46.11
N VAL A 1132 -6.84 18.68 -44.82
CA VAL A 1132 -7.90 18.24 -43.91
C VAL A 1132 -9.06 19.23 -43.99
N LEU A 1133 -10.27 18.74 -44.26
CA LEU A 1133 -11.49 19.54 -44.45
C LEU A 1133 -12.47 19.46 -43.27
N SER A 1134 -12.41 18.39 -42.49
CA SER A 1134 -13.27 18.14 -41.33
C SER A 1134 -12.51 17.32 -40.29
N PRO A 1135 -12.70 17.56 -38.97
CA PRO A 1135 -13.64 18.52 -38.36
C PRO A 1135 -13.12 19.96 -38.29
N VAL A 1136 -11.84 20.17 -38.63
CA VAL A 1136 -11.23 21.50 -38.74
C VAL A 1136 -10.56 21.59 -40.10
N VAL A 1137 -10.76 22.73 -40.78
CA VAL A 1137 -10.08 23.01 -42.04
C VAL A 1137 -8.63 23.41 -41.75
N LEU A 1138 -7.68 22.66 -42.28
CA LEU A 1138 -6.26 23.02 -42.29
C LEU A 1138 -5.86 23.57 -43.66
N PRO A 1139 -4.81 24.40 -43.75
CA PRO A 1139 -4.25 24.83 -45.04
C PRO A 1139 -3.83 23.64 -45.89
N ILE A 1140 -3.92 23.78 -47.22
CA ILE A 1140 -3.32 22.83 -48.16
C ILE A 1140 -1.83 22.73 -47.86
N GLN A 1141 -1.34 21.51 -47.66
CA GLN A 1141 0.05 21.21 -47.37
C GLN A 1141 0.80 20.86 -48.65
N ASN A 1142 2.06 21.33 -48.73
CA ASN A 1142 2.94 21.18 -49.89
C ASN A 1142 2.41 21.79 -51.22
N PRO A 1143 1.78 22.99 -51.22
CA PRO A 1143 1.29 23.59 -52.45
C PRO A 1143 2.43 23.82 -53.46
N ASN A 1144 2.20 23.46 -54.72
CA ASN A 1144 3.18 23.52 -55.81
C ASN A 1144 4.49 22.75 -55.51
N GLY A 1145 4.45 21.72 -54.68
CA GLY A 1145 5.63 20.93 -54.33
C GLY A 1145 6.73 21.73 -53.62
N ARG A 1146 6.38 22.83 -52.93
CA ARG A 1146 7.34 23.80 -52.36
C ARG A 1146 8.28 23.20 -51.31
N SER A 1147 7.86 22.11 -50.68
CA SER A 1147 8.57 21.44 -49.59
C SER A 1147 9.08 20.08 -50.02
N TYR A 1148 8.28 19.33 -50.78
CA TYR A 1148 8.64 18.02 -51.31
C TYR A 1148 8.16 17.87 -52.77
N ALA A 1149 9.06 17.43 -53.64
CA ALA A 1149 8.75 17.06 -55.02
C ALA A 1149 9.69 15.95 -55.48
N MET A 1150 9.16 15.03 -56.27
CA MET A 1150 9.86 13.96 -56.97
C MET A 1150 10.29 14.51 -58.33
N ARG A 1151 11.59 14.46 -58.63
CA ARG A 1151 12.14 15.05 -59.85
C ARG A 1151 12.09 14.02 -60.99
N LEU A 1152 11.57 14.42 -62.14
CA LEU A 1152 11.58 13.60 -63.35
C LEU A 1152 12.96 13.58 -64.04
N GLN A 1153 13.81 14.56 -63.72
CA GLN A 1153 15.01 14.99 -64.46
C GLN A 1153 14.72 15.26 -65.96
N PRO A 1154 15.25 16.35 -66.54
CA PRO A 1154 15.19 16.58 -67.97
C PRO A 1154 16.13 15.66 -68.74
#